data_AF-A0A6B0XND2-F1
#
_entry.id   AF-A0A6B0XND2-F1
#
_cell.length_a   1.000
_cell.length_b   1.000
_cell.length_c   1.000
_cell.angle_alpha   90.00
_cell.angle_beta   90.00
_cell.angle_gamma   90.00
#
_symmetry.space_group_name_H-M   'P 1'
#
loop_
_entity.id
_entity.type
_entity.pdbx_description
1 polymer ?
#
loop_
_entity_poly.entity_id
_entity_poly.type
_entity_poly.pdbx_seq_one_letter_code
_entity_poly.pdbx_strand_id
1 'polypeptide(L)'
;MSNPDPGGRAAAALVVLLAVAPQPGLAQPPTDIGDGWARSVPAHQGLDQGAVQNILDRVAARPEFQTVRGIVIVRHGTLVAETYFGGFTNTTLKNVHSVSKSVTSLATGIALDRGLIPSVDARLADLIPHYAHRLSEAPKNRLTLRHALTMTAGLAWNDTDQEFWNNTDSVDYVLTRDVVAQPGAEFFYSSGLSHVIAEVNNLATRQTHLAFVRKHLFEPLGIHTATWDPDLSGRHWGGTGLRIRPRDMAKIGQLALQEGLWEGRRLVSREWIAESTRNQTGGIAGAPNYGYQWWIRPRGRYLAHGYNGQYVGVDPEADVVMTMITLSERSPRPQETFRSYFEELQDLARAAIRPERRGRLTATAMTSSSTGGDGPGTIAIEVTREDGSDGAATLAYRARNGSARAGRDFRRTEGELRWEHGDASPRTVRVPLLPNATSIEPRDLRFEFEAMSRGIDAPRRMRIWIDPGGEPVNPAGSIEFTAPAFVGQEGGLATVTVERRGGTEGDVAVDYRTAPRSAEETDYAAVSGRLTWRHGETGPRDVTVPLMVDGEVERSELFDFTLSDVGGGADLPEVRAVGVIQDMTADAGCAENDGVLCLAGGRFRVEVEWESQHNGERGTGSLSRLSDESGFATFFSSDNVELVVKILDGRRVNDHRWVFYGALSDVEYWLTVADTLRDRVVVYRNPPGEVCGRGDTMAFAEPAGATGASLAGSLAEVPARASDTEGDCASGELCLLDGRFEITAVWTNADGETGAASPLPGTDATGYMSFFSPGNIELAVKVLNGTATNNAFWVFAAGLTDVDYRLTVADKVTGASRTYTNPSRAFCGLADTSAFPQ
;
A
#
# COMPACT_ATOMS: atom_id res chain seq x y z
N MET A 1 -35.63 30.54 78.39
CA MET A 1 -35.55 29.16 77.84
C MET A 1 -36.01 29.24 76.39
N SER A 2 -35.07 29.49 75.47
CA SER A 2 -35.37 29.73 74.05
C SER A 2 -34.06 29.93 73.26
N ASN A 3 -33.73 28.96 72.41
CA ASN A 3 -32.89 28.96 71.18
C ASN A 3 -31.47 29.61 71.18
N PRO A 4 -30.59 29.36 70.18
CA PRO A 4 -30.65 28.42 69.05
C PRO A 4 -29.35 27.59 68.81
N ASP A 5 -29.45 26.68 67.83
CA ASP A 5 -28.42 25.98 67.03
C ASP A 5 -26.95 26.43 67.11
N PRO A 6 -26.02 25.46 66.96
CA PRO A 6 -25.03 25.62 65.90
C PRO A 6 -24.74 24.34 65.10
N GLY A 7 -24.84 24.49 63.77
CA GLY A 7 -23.66 24.39 62.89
C GLY A 7 -23.05 23.00 62.71
N GLY A 8 -23.39 22.37 61.58
CA GLY A 8 -22.89 21.07 61.14
C GLY A 8 -21.37 20.95 61.03
N ARG A 9 -20.91 19.73 61.27
CA ARG A 9 -19.60 19.22 60.85
C ARG A 9 -19.82 17.96 60.04
N ALA A 10 -19.63 18.08 58.73
CA ALA A 10 -19.55 16.97 57.80
C ALA A 10 -18.32 16.10 58.14
N ALA A 11 -18.54 14.79 58.22
CA ALA A 11 -17.47 13.81 58.28
C ALA A 11 -16.73 13.79 56.93
N ALA A 12 -15.44 14.12 56.94
CA ALA A 12 -14.58 13.98 55.78
C ALA A 12 -14.33 12.48 55.52
N ALA A 13 -14.95 11.94 54.47
CA ALA A 13 -14.54 10.68 53.89
C ALA A 13 -13.19 10.90 53.16
N LEU A 14 -12.15 10.19 53.62
CA LEU A 14 -10.84 10.18 53.01
C LEU A 14 -10.94 9.44 51.66
N VAL A 15 -11.19 10.18 50.57
CA VAL A 15 -11.01 9.67 49.22
C VAL A 15 -9.51 9.62 48.97
N VAL A 16 -8.94 8.42 49.04
CA VAL A 16 -7.62 8.15 48.47
C VAL A 16 -7.77 8.28 46.96
N LEU A 17 -7.45 9.45 46.42
CA LEU A 17 -7.13 9.61 45.01
C LEU A 17 -5.86 8.80 44.76
N LEU A 18 -6.03 7.56 44.30
CA LEU A 18 -5.00 6.90 43.52
C LEU A 18 -4.74 7.83 42.33
N ALA A 19 -3.60 8.53 42.36
CA ALA A 19 -3.08 9.22 41.20
C ALA A 19 -2.83 8.15 40.13
N VAL A 20 -3.80 8.02 39.22
CA VAL A 20 -3.60 7.33 37.95
C VAL A 20 -2.44 8.07 37.29
N ALA A 21 -1.30 7.40 37.12
CA ALA A 21 -0.23 7.92 36.29
C ALA A 21 -0.84 8.26 34.92
N PRO A 22 -0.58 9.46 34.34
CA PRO A 22 -1.16 9.81 33.06
C PRO A 22 -0.75 8.75 32.04
N GLN A 23 -1.74 8.15 31.38
CA GLN A 23 -1.46 7.40 30.16
C GLN A 23 -0.77 8.35 29.17
N PRO A 24 0.27 7.91 28.43
CA PRO A 24 0.86 8.74 27.40
C PRO A 24 -0.23 9.15 26.41
N GLY A 25 -0.44 10.46 26.28
CA GLY A 25 -1.49 11.02 25.44
C GLY A 25 -1.21 10.71 23.98
N LEU A 26 -2.17 10.09 23.29
CA LEU A 26 -2.09 9.84 21.84
C LEU A 26 -1.93 11.16 21.07
N ALA A 27 -1.15 11.13 19.98
CA ALA A 27 -0.85 12.31 19.15
C ALA A 27 -2.13 13.03 18.70
N GLN A 28 -2.29 14.30 19.09
CA GLN A 28 -3.44 15.13 18.71
C GLN A 28 -3.20 15.83 17.37
N PRO A 29 -4.26 16.32 16.67
CA PRO A 29 -4.06 17.12 15.47
C PRO A 29 -3.14 18.32 15.77
N PRO A 30 -2.15 18.59 14.93
CA PRO A 30 -1.29 19.76 15.07
C PRO A 30 -2.08 21.07 15.15
N THR A 31 -1.58 22.08 15.86
CA THR A 31 -2.30 23.34 16.12
C THR A 31 -2.56 24.13 14.82
N ASP A 32 -3.71 24.79 14.72
CA ASP A 32 -3.94 25.73 13.62
C ASP A 32 -3.17 27.03 13.86
N ILE A 33 -2.40 27.47 12.88
CA ILE A 33 -1.72 28.77 12.92
C ILE A 33 -2.03 29.62 11.67
N GLY A 34 -3.03 29.23 10.88
CA GLY A 34 -3.42 29.94 9.65
C GLY A 34 -2.35 29.87 8.55
N ASP A 35 -1.56 28.80 8.51
CA ASP A 35 -0.53 28.58 7.50
C ASP A 35 -0.99 27.72 6.33
N GLY A 36 -2.28 27.41 6.21
CA GLY A 36 -2.86 26.73 5.05
C GLY A 36 -2.67 25.21 5.02
N TRP A 37 -2.13 24.60 6.08
CA TRP A 37 -2.11 23.14 6.18
C TRP A 37 -3.49 22.56 6.49
N ALA A 38 -3.90 21.54 5.73
CA ALA A 38 -4.86 20.56 6.23
C ALA A 38 -4.22 19.81 7.42
N ARG A 39 -4.99 19.56 8.48
CA ARG A 39 -4.50 18.98 9.74
C ARG A 39 -5.38 17.83 10.17
N SER A 40 -4.78 16.75 10.65
CA SER A 40 -5.51 15.58 11.13
C SER A 40 -4.70 14.83 12.19
N VAL A 41 -5.29 13.81 12.81
CA VAL A 41 -4.54 12.82 13.60
C VAL A 41 -3.87 11.80 12.68
N PRO A 42 -2.77 11.15 13.10
CA PRO A 42 -2.11 10.10 12.30
C PRO A 42 -3.06 8.97 11.87
N ALA A 43 -3.95 8.54 12.77
CA ALA A 43 -4.92 7.46 12.51
C ALA A 43 -5.80 7.71 11.29
N HIS A 44 -6.24 8.96 11.10
CA HIS A 44 -7.06 9.40 9.98
C HIS A 44 -6.26 9.61 8.70
N GLN A 45 -4.97 9.33 8.69
CA GLN A 45 -4.16 9.34 7.47
C GLN A 45 -3.46 7.99 7.35
N GLY A 46 -4.06 6.90 7.85
CA GLY A 46 -3.55 5.54 7.76
C GLY A 46 -2.25 5.25 8.53
N LEU A 47 -1.88 6.07 9.51
CA LEU A 47 -0.74 5.82 10.40
C LEU A 47 -1.23 5.32 11.76
N ASP A 48 -0.49 4.40 12.37
CA ASP A 48 -0.70 4.01 13.75
C ASP A 48 -0.35 5.17 14.68
N GLN A 49 -1.35 5.65 15.41
CA GLN A 49 -1.21 6.82 16.27
C GLN A 49 -0.26 6.57 17.45
N GLY A 50 -0.20 5.33 17.96
CA GLY A 50 0.72 4.94 19.01
C GLY A 50 2.17 4.86 18.50
N ALA A 51 2.39 4.32 17.31
CA ALA A 51 3.70 4.29 16.67
C ALA A 51 4.21 5.70 16.37
N VAL A 52 3.36 6.60 15.85
CA VAL A 52 3.74 8.00 15.65
C VAL A 52 4.05 8.68 16.99
N GLN A 53 3.26 8.45 18.04
CA GLN A 53 3.57 8.96 19.38
C GLN A 53 4.91 8.45 19.89
N ASN A 54 5.22 7.16 19.69
CA ASN A 54 6.51 6.56 20.06
C ASN A 54 7.70 7.20 19.34
N ILE A 55 7.54 7.67 18.09
CA ILE A 55 8.57 8.43 17.37
C ILE A 55 8.83 9.76 18.11
N LEU A 56 7.76 10.51 18.45
CA LEU A 56 7.88 11.78 19.14
C LEU A 56 8.50 11.61 20.53
N ASP A 57 8.05 10.60 21.28
CA ASP A 57 8.56 10.27 22.61
C ASP A 57 10.03 9.83 22.56
N ARG A 58 10.42 9.04 21.54
CA ARG A 58 11.82 8.66 21.32
C ARG A 58 12.71 9.89 21.12
N VAL A 59 12.28 10.84 20.29
CA VAL A 59 13.02 12.09 20.07
C VAL A 59 13.09 12.92 21.36
N ALA A 60 12.03 12.92 22.17
CA ALA A 60 12.00 13.66 23.43
C ALA A 60 12.88 13.05 24.54
N ALA A 61 12.87 11.72 24.67
CA ALA A 61 13.44 11.02 25.82
C ALA A 61 14.92 10.67 25.65
N ARG A 62 15.37 10.45 24.41
CA ARG A 62 16.68 9.84 24.19
C ARG A 62 17.81 10.87 24.10
N PRO A 63 18.94 10.67 24.81
CA PRO A 63 20.09 11.58 24.79
C PRO A 63 20.63 11.85 23.38
N GLU A 64 20.45 10.92 22.45
CA GLU A 64 20.92 11.08 21.09
C GLU A 64 20.21 12.22 20.32
N PHE A 65 18.96 12.54 20.66
CA PHE A 65 18.16 13.56 19.97
C PHE A 65 18.11 14.91 20.71
N GLN A 66 18.90 15.12 21.76
CA GLN A 66 18.89 16.36 22.57
C GLN A 66 19.13 17.66 21.77
N THR A 67 19.72 17.57 20.59
CA THR A 67 19.95 18.71 19.69
C THR A 67 18.80 18.95 18.71
N VAL A 68 17.86 18.00 18.55
CA VAL A 68 16.63 18.17 17.76
C VAL A 68 15.76 19.25 18.40
N ARG A 69 15.22 20.13 17.58
CA ARG A 69 14.38 21.26 17.99
C ARG A 69 12.99 21.22 17.39
N GLY A 70 12.78 20.40 16.38
CA GLY A 70 11.49 20.24 15.73
C GLY A 70 11.45 19.03 14.82
N ILE A 71 10.33 18.31 14.87
CA ILE A 71 9.96 17.26 13.92
C ILE A 71 8.57 17.61 13.37
N VAL A 72 8.38 17.45 12.06
CA VAL A 72 7.08 17.58 11.40
C VAL A 72 6.87 16.37 10.50
N ILE A 73 5.70 15.74 10.57
CA ILE A 73 5.31 14.60 9.74
C ILE A 73 4.03 14.97 8.99
N VAL A 74 4.06 14.77 7.68
CA VAL A 74 2.94 14.99 6.76
C VAL A 74 2.69 13.69 6.02
N ARG A 75 1.42 13.30 5.86
CA ARG A 75 1.01 12.16 5.04
C ARG A 75 -0.22 12.51 4.22
N HIS A 76 -0.28 12.07 2.96
CA HIS A 76 -1.37 12.38 2.03
C HIS A 76 -1.69 13.89 1.94
N GLY A 77 -0.65 14.74 1.93
CA GLY A 77 -0.82 16.19 1.92
C GLY A 77 -1.39 16.81 3.21
N THR A 78 -1.50 16.04 4.28
CA THR A 78 -2.08 16.48 5.56
C THR A 78 -1.03 16.45 6.67
N LEU A 79 -0.94 17.54 7.45
CA LEU A 79 -0.07 17.64 8.61
C LEU A 79 -0.64 16.79 9.76
N VAL A 80 0.06 15.71 10.14
CA VAL A 80 -0.44 14.69 11.07
C VAL A 80 0.22 14.70 12.44
N ALA A 81 1.47 15.15 12.52
CA ALA A 81 2.20 15.23 13.79
C ALA A 81 3.28 16.30 13.72
N GLU A 82 3.50 16.95 14.85
CA GLU A 82 4.65 17.82 15.06
C GLU A 82 5.04 17.84 16.54
N THR A 83 6.32 18.08 16.81
CA THR A 83 6.79 18.37 18.17
C THR A 83 7.98 19.32 18.11
N TYR A 84 8.15 20.14 19.15
CA TYR A 84 9.21 21.14 19.24
C TYR A 84 9.86 21.15 20.62
N PHE A 85 11.15 21.46 20.66
CA PHE A 85 11.96 21.38 21.88
C PHE A 85 12.80 22.63 22.10
N GLY A 86 13.27 22.83 23.33
CA GLY A 86 14.25 23.87 23.65
C GLY A 86 13.79 25.30 23.30
N GLY A 87 12.50 25.59 23.49
CA GLY A 87 11.89 26.90 23.21
C GLY A 87 11.54 27.16 21.74
N PHE A 88 11.79 26.22 20.84
CA PHE A 88 11.31 26.30 19.46
C PHE A 88 9.80 26.05 19.41
N THR A 89 9.16 26.65 18.41
CA THR A 89 7.73 26.48 18.12
C THR A 89 7.53 26.33 16.62
N ASN A 90 6.29 26.03 16.21
CA ASN A 90 5.87 26.02 14.80
C ASN A 90 6.06 27.38 14.08
N THR A 91 6.28 28.49 14.81
CA THR A 91 6.55 29.82 14.23
C THR A 91 8.03 30.19 14.17
N THR A 92 8.93 29.40 14.77
CA THR A 92 10.35 29.74 14.87
C THR A 92 11.03 29.64 13.51
N LEU A 93 11.65 30.74 13.06
CA LEU A 93 12.49 30.76 11.86
C LEU A 93 13.91 30.27 12.18
N LYS A 94 14.40 29.32 11.38
CA LYS A 94 15.76 28.78 11.51
C LYS A 94 16.47 28.79 10.17
N ASN A 95 17.77 29.11 10.17
CA ASN A 95 18.60 28.92 8.99
C ASN A 95 18.66 27.42 8.66
N VAL A 96 18.13 27.05 7.50
CA VAL A 96 18.02 25.65 7.05
C VAL A 96 19.27 25.18 6.30
N HIS A 97 20.30 26.02 6.22
CA HIS A 97 21.59 25.73 5.59
C HIS A 97 21.39 25.17 4.18
N SER A 98 22.04 24.05 3.84
CA SER A 98 22.01 23.45 2.51
C SER A 98 20.64 22.95 2.03
N VAL A 99 19.57 22.94 2.84
CA VAL A 99 18.19 22.81 2.33
C VAL A 99 17.86 23.94 1.33
N SER A 100 18.51 25.10 1.48
CA SER A 100 18.42 26.24 0.54
C SER A 100 18.75 25.84 -0.91
N LYS A 101 19.64 24.85 -1.11
CA LYS A 101 20.02 24.37 -2.44
C LYS A 101 18.82 23.79 -3.19
N SER A 102 18.05 22.93 -2.54
CA SER A 102 16.84 22.35 -3.14
C SER A 102 15.80 23.42 -3.48
N VAL A 103 15.67 24.48 -2.68
CA VAL A 103 14.81 25.64 -2.99
C VAL A 103 15.35 26.44 -4.18
N THR A 104 16.67 26.66 -4.25
CA THR A 104 17.32 27.30 -5.41
C THR A 104 17.12 26.47 -6.69
N SER A 105 17.18 25.15 -6.61
CA SER A 105 16.89 24.24 -7.72
C SER A 105 15.44 24.33 -8.19
N LEU A 106 14.46 24.39 -7.27
CA LEU A 106 13.06 24.63 -7.63
C LEU A 106 12.88 25.98 -8.33
N ALA A 107 13.58 27.03 -7.90
CA ALA A 107 13.57 28.33 -8.57
C ALA A 107 14.12 28.24 -10.01
N THR A 108 15.19 27.47 -10.21
CA THR A 108 15.74 27.19 -11.55
C THR A 108 14.72 26.49 -12.44
N GLY A 109 14.02 25.48 -11.93
CA GLY A 109 12.93 24.80 -12.65
C GLY A 109 11.81 25.75 -13.05
N ILE A 110 11.36 26.61 -12.13
CA ILE A 110 10.35 27.64 -12.37
C ILE A 110 10.79 28.61 -13.49
N ALA A 111 12.08 28.94 -13.57
CA ALA A 111 12.64 29.81 -14.61
C ALA A 111 12.75 29.09 -15.97
N LEU A 112 13.13 27.81 -16.00
CA LEU A 112 13.11 26.95 -17.19
C LEU A 112 11.69 26.79 -17.76
N ASP A 113 10.71 26.49 -16.90
CA ASP A 113 9.30 26.34 -17.29
C ASP A 113 8.71 27.62 -17.92
N ARG A 114 9.29 28.77 -17.57
CA ARG A 114 8.91 30.09 -18.11
C ARG A 114 9.71 30.48 -19.35
N GLY A 115 10.62 29.63 -19.82
CA GLY A 115 11.52 29.91 -20.94
C GLY A 115 12.56 31.01 -20.65
N LEU A 116 12.81 31.33 -19.38
CA LEU A 116 13.81 32.35 -18.98
C LEU A 116 15.22 31.78 -18.97
N ILE A 117 15.35 30.48 -18.71
CA ILE A 117 16.56 29.70 -18.93
C ILE A 117 16.23 28.71 -20.05
N PRO A 118 17.08 28.56 -21.08
CA PRO A 118 16.74 27.77 -22.26
C PRO A 118 16.88 26.25 -22.04
N SER A 119 17.87 25.81 -21.26
CA SER A 119 18.13 24.40 -20.96
C SER A 119 19.14 24.28 -19.81
N VAL A 120 19.14 23.15 -19.12
CA VAL A 120 20.22 22.79 -18.18
C VAL A 120 21.56 22.59 -18.90
N ASP A 121 21.57 22.30 -20.19
CA ASP A 121 22.80 22.14 -20.98
C ASP A 121 23.36 23.47 -21.52
N ALA A 122 22.69 24.58 -21.23
CA ALA A 122 23.19 25.91 -21.55
C ALA A 122 24.50 26.19 -20.82
N ARG A 123 25.45 26.80 -21.53
CA ARG A 123 26.76 27.14 -20.97
C ARG A 123 26.62 28.24 -19.94
N LEU A 124 27.39 28.14 -18.85
CA LEU A 124 27.41 29.19 -17.83
C LEU A 124 27.87 30.53 -18.44
N ALA A 125 28.79 30.51 -19.40
CA ALA A 125 29.25 31.73 -20.09
C ALA A 125 28.11 32.54 -20.74
N ASP A 126 27.08 31.84 -21.22
CA ASP A 126 25.92 32.45 -21.89
C ASP A 126 24.86 32.91 -20.88
N LEU A 127 24.73 32.19 -19.76
CA LEU A 127 23.74 32.47 -18.72
C LEU A 127 24.17 33.61 -17.78
N ILE A 128 25.48 33.78 -17.55
CA ILE A 128 26.06 34.81 -16.70
C ILE A 128 27.13 35.64 -17.45
N PRO A 129 26.74 36.38 -18.51
CA PRO A 129 27.68 37.00 -19.45
C PRO A 129 28.64 38.01 -18.82
N HIS A 130 28.30 38.60 -17.67
CA HIS A 130 29.19 39.47 -16.90
C HIS A 130 30.48 38.73 -16.45
N TYR A 131 30.42 37.42 -16.29
CA TYR A 131 31.55 36.56 -15.93
C TYR A 131 32.15 35.79 -17.11
N ALA A 132 31.77 36.13 -18.36
CA ALA A 132 32.27 35.44 -19.55
C ALA A 132 33.81 35.42 -19.62
N HIS A 133 34.48 36.46 -19.11
CA HIS A 133 35.95 36.54 -19.04
C HIS A 133 36.59 35.44 -18.16
N ARG A 134 35.85 34.84 -17.21
CA ARG A 134 36.30 33.68 -16.42
C ARG A 134 35.98 32.34 -17.09
N LEU A 135 35.04 32.35 -18.03
CA LEU A 135 34.40 31.16 -18.57
C LEU A 135 34.70 30.93 -20.06
N SER A 136 35.32 31.87 -20.77
CA SER A 136 35.53 31.79 -22.23
C SER A 136 36.61 30.79 -22.65
N GLU A 137 37.58 30.53 -21.77
CA GLU A 137 38.71 29.65 -22.06
C GLU A 137 38.47 28.19 -21.65
N ALA A 138 39.08 27.26 -22.38
CA ALA A 138 39.04 25.84 -22.04
C ALA A 138 39.85 25.57 -20.74
N PRO A 139 39.41 24.65 -19.86
CA PRO A 139 38.20 23.82 -19.99
C PRO A 139 36.90 24.48 -19.45
N LYS A 140 36.95 25.70 -18.89
CA LYS A 140 35.80 26.37 -18.26
C LYS A 140 34.67 26.74 -19.24
N ASN A 141 34.98 26.90 -20.52
CA ASN A 141 33.98 27.15 -21.57
C ASN A 141 33.02 25.98 -21.84
N ARG A 142 33.26 24.82 -21.22
CA ARG A 142 32.40 23.64 -21.25
C ARG A 142 31.47 23.54 -20.04
N LEU A 143 31.59 24.44 -19.06
CA LEU A 143 30.72 24.43 -17.88
C LEU A 143 29.28 24.79 -18.27
N THR A 144 28.34 24.00 -17.80
CA THR A 144 26.90 24.15 -18.07
C THR A 144 26.16 24.28 -16.75
N LEU A 145 24.90 24.71 -16.83
CA LEU A 145 24.02 24.74 -15.67
C LEU A 145 23.83 23.33 -15.06
N ARG A 146 23.79 22.27 -15.88
CA ARG A 146 23.73 20.87 -15.46
C ARG A 146 24.90 20.54 -14.55
N HIS A 147 26.13 20.84 -14.97
CA HIS A 147 27.33 20.60 -14.15
C HIS A 147 27.28 21.30 -12.79
N ALA A 148 26.70 22.51 -12.72
CA ALA A 148 26.52 23.20 -11.44
C ALA A 148 25.43 22.55 -10.58
N LEU A 149 24.31 22.12 -11.17
CA LEU A 149 23.18 21.49 -10.46
C LEU A 149 23.56 20.12 -9.88
N THR A 150 24.40 19.36 -10.59
CA THR A 150 24.85 18.01 -10.21
C THR A 150 26.14 18.01 -9.40
N MET A 151 26.74 19.18 -9.11
CA MET A 151 28.02 19.31 -8.40
C MET A 151 29.21 18.65 -9.14
N THR A 152 29.18 18.65 -10.48
CA THR A 152 30.18 18.00 -11.34
C THR A 152 30.96 18.99 -12.21
N ALA A 153 31.03 20.26 -11.81
CA ALA A 153 31.80 21.27 -12.54
C ALA A 153 33.32 21.02 -12.55
N GLY A 154 33.84 20.17 -11.66
CA GLY A 154 35.26 19.85 -11.58
C GLY A 154 36.14 20.98 -11.04
N LEU A 155 35.54 22.03 -10.45
CA LEU A 155 36.28 23.13 -9.83
C LEU A 155 36.84 22.70 -8.46
N ALA A 156 38.09 23.06 -8.18
CA ALA A 156 38.69 22.88 -6.86
C ALA A 156 37.86 23.63 -5.81
N TRP A 157 37.37 22.93 -4.79
CA TRP A 157 36.43 23.50 -3.84
C TRP A 157 36.67 23.08 -2.38
N ASN A 158 36.46 24.03 -1.46
CA ASN A 158 36.44 23.82 -0.03
C ASN A 158 35.40 24.75 0.61
N ASP A 159 34.32 24.19 1.18
CA ASP A 159 33.24 24.97 1.81
C ASP A 159 33.66 25.73 3.08
N THR A 160 34.83 25.41 3.65
CA THR A 160 35.36 26.09 4.86
C THR A 160 36.20 27.33 4.55
N ASP A 161 36.43 27.61 3.27
CA ASP A 161 37.30 28.70 2.81
C ASP A 161 36.72 30.07 3.15
N GLN A 162 37.40 30.78 4.05
CA GLN A 162 36.97 32.10 4.51
C GLN A 162 37.09 33.19 3.45
N GLU A 163 37.95 33.01 2.44
CA GLU A 163 38.05 33.99 1.35
C GLU A 163 36.79 34.03 0.50
N PHE A 164 36.12 32.89 0.30
CA PHE A 164 34.81 32.83 -0.37
C PHE A 164 33.74 33.62 0.40
N TRP A 165 33.62 33.35 1.69
CA TRP A 165 32.58 33.93 2.56
C TRP A 165 32.78 35.42 2.80
N ASN A 166 34.02 35.90 2.76
CA ASN A 166 34.38 37.31 2.93
C ASN A 166 34.63 38.03 1.59
N ASN A 167 34.37 37.40 0.44
CA ASN A 167 34.54 38.04 -0.86
C ASN A 167 33.38 39.01 -1.15
N THR A 168 33.70 40.18 -1.68
CA THR A 168 32.67 41.12 -2.15
C THR A 168 31.97 40.61 -3.41
N ASP A 169 32.68 39.86 -4.28
CA ASP A 169 32.07 39.14 -5.40
C ASP A 169 32.32 37.63 -5.29
N SER A 170 31.55 36.97 -4.42
CA SER A 170 31.67 35.54 -4.18
C SER A 170 31.40 34.68 -5.42
N VAL A 171 30.62 35.15 -6.40
CA VAL A 171 30.42 34.44 -7.68
C VAL A 171 31.70 34.44 -8.50
N ASP A 172 32.35 35.60 -8.66
CA ASP A 172 33.66 35.69 -9.34
C ASP A 172 34.68 34.77 -8.65
N TYR A 173 34.71 34.80 -7.31
CA TYR A 173 35.58 33.93 -6.52
C TYR A 173 35.41 32.46 -6.92
N VAL A 174 34.19 31.92 -6.97
CA VAL A 174 33.96 30.54 -7.42
C VAL A 174 34.56 30.29 -8.80
N LEU A 175 34.31 31.21 -9.74
CA LEU A 175 34.72 31.08 -11.13
C LEU A 175 36.23 31.26 -11.34
N THR A 176 36.96 31.80 -10.35
CA THR A 176 38.44 31.82 -10.37
C THR A 176 39.07 30.46 -10.10
N ARG A 177 38.37 29.55 -9.42
CA ARG A 177 38.94 28.24 -9.01
C ARG A 177 39.44 27.41 -10.19
N ASP A 178 40.52 26.68 -9.97
CA ASP A 178 41.11 25.81 -10.98
C ASP A 178 40.20 24.62 -11.27
N VAL A 179 40.23 24.13 -12.51
CA VAL A 179 39.53 22.91 -12.91
C VAL A 179 40.46 21.72 -12.65
N VAL A 180 40.10 20.90 -11.66
CA VAL A 180 40.89 19.74 -11.20
C VAL A 180 40.34 18.41 -11.72
N ALA A 181 39.12 18.39 -12.25
CA ALA A 181 38.54 17.27 -12.97
C ALA A 181 37.79 17.79 -14.21
N GLN A 182 37.66 16.96 -15.25
CA GLN A 182 36.84 17.34 -16.41
C GLN A 182 35.38 17.57 -15.99
N PRO A 183 34.68 18.58 -16.53
CA PRO A 183 33.26 18.77 -16.24
C PRO A 183 32.45 17.51 -16.52
N GLY A 184 31.67 17.06 -15.54
CA GLY A 184 30.89 15.82 -15.57
C GLY A 184 31.63 14.57 -15.08
N ALA A 185 32.95 14.62 -14.87
CA ALA A 185 33.75 13.42 -14.58
C ALA A 185 33.80 13.04 -13.09
N GLU A 186 33.70 14.01 -12.18
CA GLU A 186 33.79 13.79 -10.73
C GLU A 186 32.78 14.65 -9.98
N PHE A 187 32.37 14.18 -8.79
CA PHE A 187 31.47 14.90 -7.89
C PHE A 187 32.25 15.65 -6.81
N PHE A 188 32.10 16.97 -6.77
CA PHE A 188 32.63 17.83 -5.70
C PHE A 188 31.51 18.69 -5.12
N TYR A 189 31.07 18.33 -3.90
CA TYR A 189 30.04 19.11 -3.21
C TYR A 189 30.49 20.57 -3.03
N SER A 190 29.68 21.52 -3.52
CA SER A 190 30.07 22.93 -3.56
C SER A 190 28.91 23.88 -3.26
N SER A 191 29.00 24.61 -2.15
CA SER A 191 28.07 25.72 -1.89
C SER A 191 28.31 26.91 -2.82
N GLY A 192 29.51 27.02 -3.39
CA GLY A 192 29.86 28.00 -4.41
C GLY A 192 29.08 27.80 -5.71
N LEU A 193 29.02 26.57 -6.23
CA LEU A 193 28.22 26.26 -7.43
C LEU A 193 26.73 26.56 -7.21
N SER A 194 26.19 26.31 -6.01
CA SER A 194 24.82 26.73 -5.69
C SER A 194 24.64 28.25 -5.71
N HIS A 195 25.64 29.02 -5.30
CA HIS A 195 25.58 30.48 -5.39
C HIS A 195 25.67 30.98 -6.85
N VAL A 196 26.48 30.33 -7.70
CA VAL A 196 26.50 30.57 -9.15
C VAL A 196 25.11 30.32 -9.76
N ILE A 197 24.40 29.26 -9.34
CA ILE A 197 23.03 28.98 -9.82
C ILE A 197 22.04 30.06 -9.36
N ALA A 198 22.16 30.57 -8.13
CA ALA A 198 21.33 31.69 -7.70
C ALA A 198 21.57 32.95 -8.54
N GLU A 199 22.81 33.17 -9.00
CA GLU A 199 23.11 34.29 -9.91
C GLU A 199 22.56 34.07 -11.33
N VAL A 200 22.62 32.84 -11.85
CA VAL A 200 21.90 32.47 -13.08
C VAL A 200 20.42 32.83 -12.95
N ASN A 201 19.79 32.47 -11.84
CA ASN A 201 18.38 32.78 -11.59
C ASN A 201 18.13 34.29 -11.48
N ASN A 202 19.00 35.05 -10.80
CA ASN A 202 18.89 36.51 -10.72
C ASN A 202 18.87 37.15 -12.11
N LEU A 203 19.85 36.80 -12.95
CA LEU A 203 20.02 37.40 -14.28
C LEU A 203 18.91 36.99 -15.25
N ALA A 204 18.55 35.70 -15.27
CA ALA A 204 17.47 35.19 -16.11
C ALA A 204 16.11 35.82 -15.76
N THR A 205 15.84 36.03 -14.48
CA THR A 205 14.53 36.52 -14.00
C THR A 205 14.47 38.04 -13.83
N ARG A 206 15.62 38.71 -13.88
CA ARG A 206 15.81 40.15 -13.58
C ARG A 206 15.22 40.57 -12.23
N GLN A 207 15.27 39.66 -11.26
CA GLN A 207 14.76 39.83 -9.90
C GLN A 207 15.82 39.33 -8.92
N THR A 208 15.78 39.80 -7.67
CA THR A 208 16.58 39.16 -6.62
C THR A 208 16.04 37.75 -6.38
N HIS A 209 16.93 36.82 -6.04
CA HIS A 209 16.58 35.40 -5.84
C HIS A 209 15.40 35.24 -4.87
N LEU A 210 15.44 35.92 -3.72
CA LEU A 210 14.33 35.90 -2.76
C LEU A 210 13.05 36.52 -3.34
N ALA A 211 13.10 37.60 -4.12
CA ALA A 211 11.89 38.18 -4.71
C ALA A 211 11.22 37.23 -5.70
N PHE A 212 12.02 36.57 -6.55
CA PHE A 212 11.53 35.59 -7.51
C PHE A 212 10.92 34.36 -6.80
N VAL A 213 11.66 33.77 -5.85
CA VAL A 213 11.19 32.64 -5.04
C VAL A 213 9.95 33.02 -4.25
N ARG A 214 9.91 34.22 -3.66
CA ARG A 214 8.75 34.68 -2.89
C ARG A 214 7.49 34.70 -3.75
N LYS A 215 7.56 35.35 -4.91
CA LYS A 215 6.41 35.52 -5.82
C LYS A 215 5.93 34.21 -6.46
N HIS A 216 6.86 33.35 -6.86
CA HIS A 216 6.54 32.21 -7.72
C HIS A 216 6.49 30.86 -7.00
N LEU A 217 7.01 30.78 -5.77
CA LEU A 217 7.03 29.56 -4.97
C LEU A 217 6.43 29.78 -3.59
N PHE A 218 6.95 30.70 -2.78
CA PHE A 218 6.55 30.83 -1.38
C PHE A 218 5.14 31.40 -1.18
N GLU A 219 4.76 32.47 -1.87
CA GLU A 219 3.41 33.05 -1.77
C GLU A 219 2.31 32.03 -2.15
N PRO A 220 2.41 31.30 -3.29
CA PRO A 220 1.47 30.22 -3.59
C PRO A 220 1.43 29.08 -2.57
N LEU A 221 2.55 28.81 -1.88
CA LEU A 221 2.61 27.83 -0.79
C LEU A 221 2.15 28.40 0.55
N GLY A 222 1.78 29.68 0.66
CA GLY A 222 1.45 30.33 1.95
C GLY A 222 2.65 30.48 2.89
N ILE A 223 3.85 30.68 2.35
CA ILE A 223 5.10 30.94 3.09
C ILE A 223 5.38 32.46 3.03
N HIS A 224 5.04 33.18 4.10
CA HIS A 224 5.12 34.66 4.12
C HIS A 224 6.28 35.22 4.95
N THR A 225 6.84 34.42 5.85
CA THR A 225 7.84 34.86 6.85
C THR A 225 9.28 34.56 6.45
N ALA A 226 9.50 33.98 5.27
CA ALA A 226 10.83 33.58 4.81
C ALA A 226 11.77 34.79 4.65
N THR A 227 12.97 34.67 5.21
CA THR A 227 14.10 35.57 4.99
C THR A 227 15.25 34.81 4.37
N TRP A 228 16.14 35.52 3.68
CA TRP A 228 17.32 34.90 3.08
C TRP A 228 18.51 35.84 3.27
N ASP A 229 19.60 35.31 3.80
CA ASP A 229 20.81 36.11 4.07
C ASP A 229 21.52 36.48 2.74
N PRO A 230 21.93 37.75 2.55
CA PRO A 230 22.75 38.18 1.41
C PRO A 230 24.25 37.92 1.62
N ASP A 231 24.98 37.87 0.50
CA ASP A 231 26.44 38.03 0.44
C ASP A 231 26.83 39.51 0.60
N LEU A 232 28.13 39.81 0.57
CA LEU A 232 28.63 41.18 0.71
C LEU A 232 28.28 42.10 -0.47
N SER A 233 27.87 41.56 -1.64
CA SER A 233 27.36 42.34 -2.77
C SER A 233 25.84 42.62 -2.69
N GLY A 234 25.14 41.98 -1.76
CA GLY A 234 23.68 42.05 -1.64
C GLY A 234 22.91 40.95 -2.37
N ARG A 235 23.59 39.97 -2.99
CA ARG A 235 22.94 38.80 -3.61
C ARG A 235 22.67 37.73 -2.56
N HIS A 236 21.51 37.09 -2.62
CA HIS A 236 21.19 36.01 -1.68
C HIS A 236 22.06 34.76 -1.92
N TRP A 237 22.50 34.12 -0.83
CA TRP A 237 23.28 32.89 -0.90
C TRP A 237 22.48 31.75 -1.53
N GLY A 238 22.96 31.12 -2.62
CA GLY A 238 22.20 30.05 -3.27
C GLY A 238 22.21 28.72 -2.51
N GLY A 239 23.22 28.51 -1.66
CA GLY A 239 23.46 27.25 -0.96
C GLY A 239 23.24 27.25 0.55
N THR A 240 22.87 28.39 1.15
CA THR A 240 22.64 28.57 2.60
C THR A 240 21.85 29.86 2.84
N GLY A 241 21.58 30.22 4.09
CA GLY A 241 21.05 31.53 4.47
C GLY A 241 19.53 31.67 4.40
N LEU A 242 18.82 30.71 3.80
CA LEU A 242 17.37 30.65 3.87
C LEU A 242 16.93 30.38 5.31
N ARG A 243 16.02 31.21 5.84
CA ARG A 243 15.39 31.00 7.14
C ARG A 243 13.88 30.84 6.96
N ILE A 244 13.38 29.66 7.32
CA ILE A 244 11.96 29.28 7.21
C ILE A 244 11.52 28.47 8.44
N ARG A 245 10.20 28.27 8.59
CA ARG A 245 9.63 27.45 9.67
C ARG A 245 9.73 25.95 9.32
N PRO A 246 9.72 25.05 10.31
CA PRO A 246 9.67 23.59 10.05
C PRO A 246 8.48 23.17 9.19
N ARG A 247 7.30 23.78 9.39
CA ARG A 247 6.13 23.53 8.53
C ARG A 247 6.32 24.02 7.09
N ASP A 248 7.07 25.10 6.88
CA ASP A 248 7.38 25.60 5.54
C ASP A 248 8.39 24.68 4.83
N MET A 249 9.34 24.11 5.57
CA MET A 249 10.21 23.03 5.05
C MET A 249 9.37 21.84 4.56
N ALA A 250 8.34 21.45 5.33
CA ALA A 250 7.46 20.35 4.95
C ALA A 250 6.66 20.67 3.67
N LYS A 251 6.27 21.93 3.45
CA LYS A 251 5.60 22.35 2.20
C LYS A 251 6.50 22.20 0.98
N ILE A 252 7.80 22.49 1.11
CA ILE A 252 8.77 22.27 0.03
C ILE A 252 8.86 20.78 -0.32
N GLY A 253 8.94 19.92 0.70
CA GLY A 253 8.93 18.47 0.48
C GLY A 253 7.61 17.98 -0.12
N GLN A 254 6.48 18.50 0.34
CA GLN A 254 5.15 18.11 -0.11
C GLN A 254 4.85 18.56 -1.54
N LEU A 255 5.32 19.74 -1.94
CA LEU A 255 5.26 20.20 -3.33
C LEU A 255 6.05 19.25 -4.25
N ALA A 256 7.25 18.83 -3.83
CA ALA A 256 8.04 17.87 -4.60
C ALA A 256 7.34 16.50 -4.65
N LEU A 257 6.79 16.03 -3.52
CA LEU A 257 6.02 14.79 -3.45
C LEU A 257 4.80 14.80 -4.39
N GLN A 258 4.13 15.94 -4.52
CA GLN A 258 2.99 16.15 -5.44
C GLN A 258 3.42 16.53 -6.86
N GLU A 259 4.66 16.22 -7.24
CA GLU A 259 5.20 16.46 -8.59
C GLU A 259 5.03 17.93 -9.05
N GLY A 260 5.19 18.88 -8.12
CA GLY A 260 5.09 20.31 -8.36
C GLY A 260 3.66 20.88 -8.36
N LEU A 261 2.66 20.07 -8.00
CA LEU A 261 1.28 20.51 -7.78
C LEU A 261 1.09 20.99 -6.34
N TRP A 262 0.37 22.10 -6.17
CA TRP A 262 -0.11 22.59 -4.88
C TRP A 262 -1.50 23.17 -5.06
N GLU A 263 -2.48 22.66 -4.29
CA GLU A 263 -3.89 23.09 -4.36
C GLU A 263 -4.45 23.12 -5.79
N GLY A 264 -4.12 22.10 -6.60
CA GLY A 264 -4.56 21.99 -7.99
C GLY A 264 -3.82 22.90 -8.98
N ARG A 265 -2.90 23.75 -8.51
CA ARG A 265 -2.05 24.60 -9.35
C ARG A 265 -0.65 24.02 -9.47
N ARG A 266 -0.18 23.83 -10.71
CA ARG A 266 1.21 23.43 -10.99
C ARG A 266 2.15 24.63 -10.81
N LEU A 267 2.98 24.61 -9.79
CA LEU A 267 3.97 25.66 -9.51
C LEU A 267 5.31 25.37 -10.19
N VAL A 268 5.66 24.08 -10.25
CA VAL A 268 6.87 23.53 -10.87
C VAL A 268 6.44 22.40 -11.80
N SER A 269 7.04 22.27 -12.97
CA SER A 269 6.71 21.20 -13.91
C SER A 269 6.95 19.81 -13.30
N ARG A 270 6.11 18.83 -13.69
CA ARG A 270 6.28 17.43 -13.28
C ARG A 270 7.64 16.93 -13.77
N GLU A 271 8.01 17.34 -14.98
CA GLU A 271 9.24 17.02 -15.66
C GLU A 271 10.46 17.51 -14.87
N TRP A 272 10.43 18.76 -14.38
CA TRP A 272 11.52 19.27 -13.54
C TRP A 272 11.63 18.51 -12.22
N ILE A 273 10.51 18.24 -11.53
CA ILE A 273 10.56 17.48 -10.27
C ILE A 273 11.18 16.10 -10.53
N ALA A 274 10.64 15.34 -11.47
CA ALA A 274 11.12 13.99 -11.81
C ALA A 274 12.61 13.98 -12.18
N GLU A 275 13.06 14.94 -12.99
CA GLU A 275 14.46 15.03 -13.40
C GLU A 275 15.38 15.50 -12.26
N SER A 276 14.92 16.47 -11.45
CA SER A 276 15.68 17.02 -10.33
C SER A 276 15.86 16.04 -9.18
N THR A 277 14.94 15.08 -9.02
CA THR A 277 14.98 14.03 -7.99
C THR A 277 15.40 12.66 -8.54
N ARG A 278 15.83 12.57 -9.81
CA ARG A 278 16.49 11.38 -10.38
C ARG A 278 17.98 11.37 -10.02
N ASN A 279 18.59 10.18 -9.94
CA ASN A 279 20.03 10.05 -9.76
C ASN A 279 20.80 10.46 -11.04
N GLN A 280 21.34 11.69 -11.04
CA GLN A 280 22.10 12.27 -12.15
C GLN A 280 23.60 11.90 -12.10
N THR A 281 24.07 11.35 -10.98
CA THR A 281 25.48 11.01 -10.74
C THR A 281 25.77 9.51 -10.76
N GLY A 282 24.77 8.66 -11.04
CA GLY A 282 24.91 7.19 -10.98
C GLY A 282 25.96 6.58 -11.91
N GLY A 283 26.39 7.29 -12.96
CA GLY A 283 27.47 6.89 -13.86
C GLY A 283 28.88 7.34 -13.43
N ILE A 284 29.01 8.06 -12.32
CA ILE A 284 30.28 8.61 -11.84
C ILE A 284 30.79 7.71 -10.71
N ALA A 285 31.94 7.07 -10.93
CA ALA A 285 32.52 6.14 -9.98
C ALA A 285 32.76 6.80 -8.61
N GLY A 286 32.22 6.20 -7.55
CA GLY A 286 32.38 6.69 -6.18
C GLY A 286 31.55 7.94 -5.81
N ALA A 287 30.78 8.50 -6.75
CA ALA A 287 29.90 9.63 -6.44
C ALA A 287 28.69 9.18 -5.60
N PRO A 288 28.24 10.00 -4.64
CA PRO A 288 26.97 9.76 -3.98
C PRO A 288 25.81 9.94 -4.97
N ASN A 289 24.69 9.25 -4.74
CA ASN A 289 23.48 9.42 -5.55
C ASN A 289 22.91 10.83 -5.35
N TYR A 290 22.91 11.64 -6.40
CA TYR A 290 22.59 13.05 -6.36
C TYR A 290 21.82 13.48 -7.60
N GLY A 291 20.79 14.30 -7.41
CA GLY A 291 20.00 14.91 -8.48
C GLY A 291 20.37 16.37 -8.72
N TYR A 292 19.42 17.20 -9.16
CA TYR A 292 19.60 18.66 -9.22
C TYR A 292 19.41 19.27 -7.84
N GLN A 293 20.48 19.23 -7.04
CA GLN A 293 20.52 19.70 -5.65
C GLN A 293 19.57 18.96 -4.68
N TRP A 294 19.31 17.68 -4.96
CA TRP A 294 18.64 16.74 -4.07
C TRP A 294 19.53 15.53 -3.82
N TRP A 295 19.59 15.05 -2.57
CA TRP A 295 20.22 13.77 -2.27
C TRP A 295 19.26 12.64 -2.56
N ILE A 296 19.68 11.62 -3.32
CA ILE A 296 18.83 10.49 -3.70
C ILE A 296 19.08 9.32 -2.76
N ARG A 297 18.03 8.59 -2.42
CA ARG A 297 18.01 7.48 -1.47
C ARG A 297 17.25 6.29 -2.09
N PRO A 298 17.47 5.06 -1.58
CA PRO A 298 16.70 3.88 -2.03
C PRO A 298 15.20 4.07 -1.82
N ARG A 299 14.37 3.33 -2.56
CA ARG A 299 12.90 3.41 -2.50
C ARG A 299 12.33 4.71 -3.10
N GLY A 300 13.01 5.27 -4.10
CA GLY A 300 12.62 6.50 -4.77
C GLY A 300 12.67 7.74 -3.86
N ARG A 301 13.22 7.58 -2.65
CA ARG A 301 13.26 8.63 -1.63
C ARG A 301 14.28 9.68 -2.00
N TYR A 302 14.02 10.92 -1.60
CA TYR A 302 14.97 12.01 -1.79
C TYR A 302 14.92 13.00 -0.64
N LEU A 303 16.02 13.73 -0.49
CA LEU A 303 16.35 14.47 0.71
C LEU A 303 16.97 15.83 0.38
N ALA A 304 16.42 16.89 0.96
CA ALA A 304 17.16 18.14 1.15
C ALA A 304 17.87 18.09 2.51
N HIS A 305 19.21 18.18 2.50
CA HIS A 305 20.03 18.05 3.71
C HIS A 305 20.82 19.34 3.95
N GLY A 306 20.59 19.94 5.11
CA GLY A 306 21.28 21.10 5.66
C GLY A 306 22.25 20.73 6.79
N TYR A 307 23.35 21.48 6.85
CA TYR A 307 24.39 21.34 7.87
C TYR A 307 23.81 21.21 9.30
N ASN A 308 24.42 20.32 10.09
CA ASN A 308 24.04 20.01 11.47
C ASN A 308 22.64 19.43 11.68
N GLY A 309 21.97 18.93 10.63
CA GLY A 309 20.79 18.07 10.77
C GLY A 309 19.46 18.74 10.44
N GLN A 310 19.46 19.71 9.53
CA GLN A 310 18.21 20.22 8.94
C GLN A 310 17.84 19.31 7.78
N TYR A 311 16.68 18.66 7.82
CA TYR A 311 16.28 17.69 6.80
C TYR A 311 14.86 17.93 6.32
N VAL A 312 14.67 17.74 5.01
CA VAL A 312 13.38 17.50 4.37
C VAL A 312 13.50 16.18 3.64
N GLY A 313 12.92 15.13 4.20
CA GLY A 313 12.86 13.81 3.60
C GLY A 313 11.51 13.60 2.95
N VAL A 314 11.54 13.15 1.70
CA VAL A 314 10.34 12.82 0.93
C VAL A 314 10.37 11.33 0.62
N ASP A 315 9.26 10.66 0.92
CA ASP A 315 9.04 9.24 0.65
C ASP A 315 7.82 9.08 -0.25
N PRO A 316 8.02 8.99 -1.59
CA PRO A 316 6.94 8.89 -2.56
C PRO A 316 6.05 7.67 -2.38
N GLU A 317 6.61 6.48 -2.16
CA GLU A 317 5.83 5.24 -2.03
C GLU A 317 4.95 5.27 -0.76
N ALA A 318 5.45 5.86 0.32
CA ALA A 318 4.71 5.99 1.58
C ALA A 318 3.73 7.17 1.60
N ASP A 319 3.84 8.08 0.62
CA ASP A 319 3.23 9.41 0.58
C ASP A 319 3.48 10.20 1.88
N VAL A 320 4.73 10.19 2.34
CA VAL A 320 5.17 10.81 3.60
C VAL A 320 6.22 11.89 3.33
N VAL A 321 6.05 13.05 3.97
CA VAL A 321 7.11 14.05 4.13
C VAL A 321 7.45 14.16 5.61
N MET A 322 8.74 14.06 5.94
CA MET A 322 9.24 14.28 7.27
C MET A 322 10.27 15.40 7.27
N THR A 323 10.20 16.29 8.26
CA THR A 323 11.25 17.29 8.49
C THR A 323 11.84 17.17 9.87
N MET A 324 13.12 17.53 9.96
CA MET A 324 13.83 17.65 11.22
C MET A 324 14.64 18.95 11.22
N ILE A 325 14.60 19.66 12.33
CA ILE A 325 15.48 20.79 12.61
C ILE A 325 16.22 20.58 13.92
N THR A 326 17.42 21.14 14.02
CA THR A 326 18.31 20.99 15.20
C THR A 326 18.93 22.33 15.61
N LEU A 327 19.57 22.39 16.78
CA LEU A 327 20.46 23.50 17.10
C LEU A 327 21.73 23.43 16.24
N SER A 328 21.89 24.41 15.36
CA SER A 328 23.07 24.57 14.51
C SER A 328 24.37 24.90 15.27
N GLU A 329 24.29 25.36 16.52
CA GLU A 329 25.44 25.83 17.29
C GLU A 329 25.76 24.83 18.41
N ARG A 330 26.93 24.18 18.33
CA ARG A 330 27.50 23.23 19.32
C ARG A 330 26.89 21.81 19.38
N SER A 331 26.88 21.08 18.26
CA SER A 331 26.90 19.61 18.37
C SER A 331 28.34 19.10 18.20
N PRO A 332 28.91 18.37 19.18
CA PRO A 332 30.21 17.70 19.01
C PRO A 332 30.12 16.43 18.14
N ARG A 333 28.94 16.12 17.57
CA ARG A 333 28.70 14.86 16.86
C ARG A 333 28.92 15.00 15.35
N PRO A 334 29.46 13.96 14.68
CA PRO A 334 29.58 13.93 13.22
C PRO A 334 28.24 14.11 12.51
N GLN A 335 28.25 14.76 11.34
CA GLN A 335 27.04 14.95 10.52
C GLN A 335 26.40 13.62 10.10
N GLU A 336 27.20 12.59 9.85
CA GLU A 336 26.75 11.24 9.47
C GLU A 336 25.80 10.64 10.52
N THR A 337 26.02 10.97 11.81
CA THR A 337 25.18 10.54 12.92
C THR A 337 23.79 11.16 12.88
N PHE A 338 23.65 12.42 12.46
CA PHE A 338 22.34 13.05 12.32
C PHE A 338 21.55 12.48 11.14
N ARG A 339 22.24 12.08 10.08
CA ARG A 339 21.61 11.48 8.91
C ARG A 339 21.02 10.11 9.26
N SER A 340 21.79 9.26 9.94
CA SER A 340 21.30 7.95 10.36
C SER A 340 20.09 8.06 11.29
N TYR A 341 20.08 9.06 12.19
CA TYR A 341 18.93 9.33 13.04
C TYR A 341 17.70 9.79 12.26
N PHE A 342 17.88 10.65 11.27
CA PHE A 342 16.77 11.08 10.42
C PHE A 342 16.19 9.91 9.62
N GLU A 343 17.07 9.11 9.00
CA GLU A 343 16.69 7.94 8.21
C GLU A 343 15.97 6.89 9.10
N GLU A 344 16.43 6.66 10.34
CA GLU A 344 15.74 5.81 11.33
C GLU A 344 14.32 6.33 11.62
N LEU A 345 14.16 7.62 11.91
CA LEU A 345 12.84 8.19 12.20
C LEU A 345 11.91 8.15 10.97
N GLN A 346 12.45 8.34 9.77
CA GLN A 346 11.68 8.23 8.52
C GLN A 346 11.24 6.79 8.26
N ASP A 347 12.11 5.80 8.50
CA ASP A 347 11.78 4.38 8.41
C ASP A 347 10.71 3.99 9.45
N LEU A 348 10.78 4.52 10.67
CA LEU A 348 9.73 4.34 11.68
C LEU A 348 8.41 4.98 11.27
N ALA A 349 8.42 6.15 10.65
CA ALA A 349 7.20 6.79 10.13
C ALA A 349 6.55 5.97 9.01
N ARG A 350 7.36 5.33 8.15
CA ARG A 350 6.87 4.37 7.15
C ARG A 350 6.33 3.10 7.81
N ALA A 351 7.03 2.55 8.80
CA ALA A 351 6.58 1.35 9.53
C ALA A 351 5.29 1.61 10.33
N ALA A 352 5.00 2.86 10.69
CA ALA A 352 3.74 3.25 11.30
C ALA A 352 2.55 3.17 10.33
N ILE A 353 2.75 2.98 9.02
CA ILE A 353 1.63 2.82 8.08
C ILE A 353 0.90 1.52 8.37
N ARG A 354 -0.38 1.62 8.69
CA ARG A 354 -1.25 0.45 8.91
C ARG A 354 -1.76 -0.07 7.55
N PRO A 355 -2.01 -1.39 7.43
CA PRO A 355 -2.74 -1.93 6.30
C PRO A 355 -4.07 -1.18 6.12
N GLU A 356 -4.39 -0.76 4.89
CA GLU A 356 -5.64 -0.06 4.61
C GLU A 356 -6.84 -0.96 4.95
N ARG A 357 -7.60 -0.60 5.98
CA ARG A 357 -8.91 -1.16 6.26
C ARG A 357 -9.93 -0.24 5.62
N ARG A 358 -10.17 -0.43 4.31
CA ARG A 358 -11.15 0.36 3.56
C ARG A 358 -12.58 0.17 4.06
N GLY A 359 -12.80 -0.89 4.81
CA GLY A 359 -14.10 -1.30 5.29
C GLY A 359 -14.98 -1.83 4.18
N ARG A 360 -16.20 -2.16 4.55
CA ARG A 360 -17.25 -2.65 3.67
C ARG A 360 -18.46 -1.75 3.80
N LEU A 361 -19.10 -1.45 2.68
CA LEU A 361 -20.41 -0.83 2.67
C LEU A 361 -21.46 -1.91 2.84
N THR A 362 -22.41 -1.70 3.74
CA THR A 362 -23.60 -2.54 3.96
C THR A 362 -24.83 -1.66 3.77
N ALA A 363 -25.91 -2.20 3.22
CA ALA A 363 -27.15 -1.44 2.99
C ALA A 363 -28.32 -2.12 3.69
N THR A 364 -29.09 -1.33 4.45
CA THR A 364 -30.26 -1.77 5.20
C THR A 364 -31.45 -0.88 4.86
N ALA A 365 -32.60 -1.48 4.53
CA ALA A 365 -33.83 -0.73 4.36
C ALA A 365 -34.44 -0.43 5.73
N MET A 366 -34.82 0.82 5.93
CA MET A 366 -35.54 1.30 7.11
C MET A 366 -36.82 2.03 6.69
N THR A 367 -37.82 1.98 7.56
CA THR A 367 -39.13 2.58 7.33
C THR A 367 -39.28 3.87 8.11
N SER A 368 -39.86 4.90 7.50
CA SER A 368 -40.45 6.02 8.24
C SER A 368 -41.83 6.33 7.66
N SER A 369 -42.88 6.08 8.44
CA SER A 369 -44.19 6.68 8.18
C SER A 369 -44.09 8.18 8.46
N SER A 370 -44.72 9.00 7.62
CA SER A 370 -44.94 10.40 8.01
C SER A 370 -45.93 10.38 9.17
N THR A 371 -45.46 10.73 10.36
CA THR A 371 -46.31 11.02 11.51
C THR A 371 -47.26 12.17 11.15
N GLY A 372 -48.49 11.85 10.74
CA GLY A 372 -49.61 12.80 10.70
C GLY A 372 -50.09 13.33 9.35
N GLY A 373 -50.11 12.55 8.27
CA GLY A 373 -50.85 12.94 7.05
C GLY A 373 -50.97 11.82 6.02
N ASP A 374 -52.13 11.73 5.34
CA ASP A 374 -52.51 10.76 4.29
C ASP A 374 -51.66 10.87 2.99
N GLY A 375 -50.33 10.87 3.11
CA GLY A 375 -49.39 10.87 1.99
C GLY A 375 -48.74 9.49 1.77
N PRO A 376 -48.32 9.14 0.54
CA PRO A 376 -47.60 7.90 0.30
C PRO A 376 -46.25 7.89 1.05
N GLY A 377 -45.89 6.75 1.64
CA GLY A 377 -44.68 6.57 2.46
C GLY A 377 -43.35 6.79 1.71
N THR A 378 -42.23 6.71 2.42
CA THR A 378 -40.88 6.78 1.83
C THR A 378 -40.06 5.58 2.30
N ILE A 379 -39.38 4.92 1.36
CA ILE A 379 -38.37 3.91 1.68
C ILE A 379 -37.07 4.66 2.00
N ALA A 380 -36.51 4.44 3.19
CA ALA A 380 -35.15 4.86 3.51
C ALA A 380 -34.21 3.66 3.36
N ILE A 381 -33.06 3.86 2.71
CA ILE A 381 -32.00 2.86 2.63
C ILE A 381 -30.78 3.48 3.28
N GLU A 382 -30.40 2.99 4.45
CA GLU A 382 -29.17 3.41 5.11
C GLU A 382 -28.03 2.53 4.64
N VAL A 383 -26.95 3.19 4.21
CA VAL A 383 -25.69 2.56 3.84
C VAL A 383 -24.67 2.90 4.91
N THR A 384 -24.20 1.87 5.60
CA THR A 384 -23.21 1.92 6.67
C THR A 384 -21.87 1.47 6.15
N ARG A 385 -20.80 2.09 6.66
CA ARG A 385 -19.42 1.67 6.37
C ARG A 385 -18.85 1.01 7.62
N GLU A 386 -18.60 -0.29 7.51
CA GLU A 386 -18.20 -1.16 8.62
C GLU A 386 -16.76 -1.64 8.45
N ASP A 387 -16.14 -2.12 9.53
CA ASP A 387 -14.84 -2.82 9.52
C ASP A 387 -13.64 -2.04 8.95
N GLY A 388 -13.80 -0.73 8.74
CA GLY A 388 -12.76 0.17 8.30
C GLY A 388 -13.30 1.44 7.63
N SER A 389 -12.52 2.51 7.63
CA SER A 389 -12.87 3.77 6.97
C SER A 389 -11.73 4.36 6.13
N ASP A 390 -10.70 3.57 5.83
CA ASP A 390 -9.55 4.05 5.10
C ASP A 390 -9.88 4.32 3.62
N GLY A 391 -9.46 5.47 3.12
CA GLY A 391 -9.68 5.90 1.74
C GLY A 391 -11.10 6.42 1.47
N ALA A 392 -11.23 7.21 0.41
CA ALA A 392 -12.54 7.72 0.00
C ALA A 392 -13.37 6.61 -0.66
N ALA A 393 -14.66 6.56 -0.32
CA ALA A 393 -15.63 5.63 -0.88
C ALA A 393 -16.69 6.38 -1.67
N THR A 394 -16.98 5.93 -2.89
CA THR A 394 -18.12 6.41 -3.68
C THR A 394 -18.96 5.22 -4.12
N LEU A 395 -20.26 5.27 -3.82
CA LEU A 395 -21.23 4.25 -4.18
C LEU A 395 -22.35 4.89 -5.00
N ALA A 396 -22.43 4.56 -6.28
CA ALA A 396 -23.57 4.93 -7.11
C ALA A 396 -24.76 4.01 -6.80
N TYR A 397 -25.97 4.54 -6.86
CA TYR A 397 -27.19 3.78 -6.61
C TYR A 397 -28.29 4.10 -7.60
N ARG A 398 -29.18 3.14 -7.84
CA ARG A 398 -30.34 3.30 -8.71
C ARG A 398 -31.50 2.36 -8.34
N ALA A 399 -32.69 2.92 -8.21
CA ALA A 399 -33.93 2.15 -8.11
C ALA A 399 -34.38 1.67 -9.50
N ARG A 400 -34.64 0.37 -9.63
CA ARG A 400 -35.09 -0.32 -10.84
C ARG A 400 -36.45 -0.97 -10.63
N ASN A 401 -37.15 -1.17 -11.74
CA ASN A 401 -38.44 -1.86 -11.75
C ASN A 401 -38.28 -3.33 -11.32
N GLY A 402 -39.08 -3.75 -10.34
CA GLY A 402 -39.42 -5.15 -10.10
C GLY A 402 -40.85 -5.40 -10.57
N SER A 403 -41.68 -6.02 -9.72
CA SER A 403 -43.14 -6.00 -9.91
C SER A 403 -43.76 -4.62 -9.65
N ALA A 404 -43.13 -3.80 -8.79
CA ALA A 404 -43.36 -2.36 -8.71
C ALA A 404 -42.66 -1.64 -9.87
N ARG A 405 -43.33 -0.64 -10.46
CA ARG A 405 -42.86 0.14 -11.63
C ARG A 405 -42.62 1.60 -11.26
N ALA A 406 -41.46 2.13 -11.64
CA ALA A 406 -41.13 3.55 -11.49
C ALA A 406 -42.13 4.45 -12.24
N GLY A 407 -42.50 5.57 -11.64
CA GLY A 407 -43.52 6.51 -12.15
C GLY A 407 -44.97 6.07 -11.88
N ARG A 408 -45.19 4.84 -11.43
CA ARG A 408 -46.50 4.32 -11.01
C ARG A 408 -46.54 4.02 -9.51
N ASP A 409 -45.59 3.23 -9.03
CA ASP A 409 -45.53 2.74 -7.65
C ASP A 409 -44.50 3.52 -6.80
N PHE A 410 -43.40 3.99 -7.41
CA PHE A 410 -42.37 4.79 -6.74
C PHE A 410 -41.77 5.83 -7.71
N ARG A 411 -41.19 6.93 -7.18
CA ARG A 411 -40.44 7.89 -8.00
C ARG A 411 -39.08 7.32 -8.38
N ARG A 412 -38.64 7.56 -9.63
CA ARG A 412 -37.30 7.17 -10.06
C ARG A 412 -36.26 7.88 -9.17
N THR A 413 -35.37 7.08 -8.56
CA THR A 413 -34.34 7.55 -7.61
C THR A 413 -32.99 6.97 -8.03
N GLU A 414 -32.01 7.84 -8.25
CA GLU A 414 -30.62 7.48 -8.58
C GLU A 414 -29.67 8.59 -8.11
N GLY A 415 -28.41 8.26 -7.83
CA GLY A 415 -27.42 9.22 -7.33
C GLY A 415 -26.14 8.55 -6.84
N GLU A 416 -25.35 9.29 -6.07
CA GLU A 416 -24.09 8.83 -5.47
C GLU A 416 -24.06 9.11 -3.97
N LEU A 417 -23.50 8.19 -3.20
CA LEU A 417 -23.10 8.38 -1.82
C LEU A 417 -21.59 8.50 -1.73
N ARG A 418 -21.10 9.42 -0.90
CA ARG A 418 -19.66 9.68 -0.74
C ARG A 418 -19.27 9.68 0.74
N TRP A 419 -18.13 9.05 0.99
CA TRP A 419 -17.39 9.09 2.24
C TRP A 419 -15.97 9.54 1.95
N GLU A 420 -15.50 10.49 2.75
CA GLU A 420 -14.09 10.85 2.77
C GLU A 420 -13.27 9.79 3.52
N HIS A 421 -11.95 9.86 3.41
CA HIS A 421 -11.07 9.02 4.23
C HIS A 421 -11.37 9.26 5.73
N GLY A 422 -11.51 8.18 6.49
CA GLY A 422 -11.80 8.20 7.94
C GLY A 422 -13.30 8.34 8.26
N ASP A 423 -14.15 8.66 7.28
CA ASP A 423 -15.58 8.79 7.48
C ASP A 423 -16.28 7.43 7.39
N ALA A 424 -16.85 6.99 8.51
CA ALA A 424 -17.68 5.79 8.64
C ALA A 424 -19.17 6.12 8.83
N SER A 425 -19.54 7.40 8.82
CA SER A 425 -20.89 7.83 9.18
C SER A 425 -21.91 7.30 8.17
N PRO A 426 -23.08 6.82 8.61
CA PRO A 426 -24.10 6.29 7.71
C PRO A 426 -24.58 7.34 6.71
N ARG A 427 -25.04 6.86 5.55
CA ARG A 427 -25.66 7.67 4.50
C ARG A 427 -27.02 7.11 4.13
N THR A 428 -28.02 7.97 3.99
CA THR A 428 -29.39 7.51 3.71
C THR A 428 -29.84 7.92 2.31
N VAL A 429 -30.32 6.96 1.53
CA VAL A 429 -31.07 7.18 0.30
C VAL A 429 -32.57 7.17 0.60
N ARG A 430 -33.34 8.06 -0.01
CA ARG A 430 -34.80 8.13 0.15
C ARG A 430 -35.49 7.88 -1.20
N VAL A 431 -36.37 6.88 -1.25
CA VAL A 431 -37.19 6.55 -2.42
C VAL A 431 -38.66 6.88 -2.11
N PRO A 432 -39.20 7.97 -2.68
CA PRO A 432 -40.60 8.35 -2.45
C PRO A 432 -41.56 7.35 -3.13
N LEU A 433 -42.56 6.88 -2.39
CA LEU A 433 -43.65 6.08 -2.95
C LEU A 433 -44.72 6.97 -3.59
N LEU A 434 -45.50 6.40 -4.50
CA LEU A 434 -46.59 7.10 -5.19
C LEU A 434 -47.96 6.59 -4.72
N PRO A 435 -49.03 7.42 -4.78
CA PRO A 435 -50.35 7.08 -4.22
C PRO A 435 -51.00 5.80 -4.80
N ASN A 436 -50.58 5.37 -5.99
CA ASN A 436 -51.09 4.18 -6.67
C ASN A 436 -50.32 2.88 -6.31
N ALA A 437 -49.42 2.94 -5.32
CA ALA A 437 -48.69 1.78 -4.81
C ALA A 437 -49.57 0.80 -4.00
N THR A 438 -50.83 1.17 -3.73
CA THR A 438 -51.83 0.35 -3.01
C THR A 438 -52.38 -0.77 -3.90
N SER A 439 -51.58 -1.81 -4.04
CA SER A 439 -51.88 -3.08 -4.72
C SER A 439 -52.40 -4.09 -3.71
N ILE A 440 -53.46 -4.86 -3.97
CA ILE A 440 -53.94 -5.90 -3.02
C ILE A 440 -52.88 -6.99 -2.75
N GLU A 441 -51.86 -7.09 -3.60
CA GLU A 441 -50.71 -8.00 -3.43
C GLU A 441 -49.39 -7.23 -3.26
N PRO A 442 -48.47 -7.68 -2.40
CA PRO A 442 -47.15 -7.09 -2.23
C PRO A 442 -46.38 -6.98 -3.55
N ARG A 443 -45.70 -5.86 -3.77
CA ARG A 443 -44.87 -5.60 -4.96
C ARG A 443 -43.46 -5.27 -4.57
N ASP A 444 -42.49 -5.71 -5.37
CA ASP A 444 -41.08 -5.47 -5.14
C ASP A 444 -40.49 -4.44 -6.11
N LEU A 445 -39.53 -3.66 -5.63
CA LEU A 445 -38.55 -2.98 -6.48
C LEU A 445 -37.15 -3.56 -6.25
N ARG A 446 -36.27 -3.33 -7.22
CA ARG A 446 -34.85 -3.67 -7.12
C ARG A 446 -34.04 -2.41 -6.91
N PHE A 447 -33.04 -2.48 -6.06
CA PHE A 447 -32.05 -1.44 -5.86
C PHE A 447 -30.71 -1.96 -6.36
N GLU A 448 -30.08 -1.24 -7.29
CA GLU A 448 -28.76 -1.57 -7.82
C GLU A 448 -27.75 -0.59 -7.24
N PHE A 449 -26.59 -1.12 -6.89
CA PHE A 449 -25.47 -0.38 -6.36
C PHE A 449 -24.23 -0.68 -7.20
N GLU A 450 -23.40 0.34 -7.40
CA GLU A 450 -22.16 0.23 -8.14
C GLU A 450 -21.06 0.94 -7.35
N ALA A 451 -20.09 0.17 -6.86
CA ALA A 451 -18.92 0.72 -6.18
C ALA A 451 -18.02 1.41 -7.21
N MET A 452 -17.89 2.73 -7.10
CA MET A 452 -17.04 3.53 -7.98
C MET A 452 -15.60 3.60 -7.45
N SER A 453 -15.41 3.37 -6.15
CA SER A 453 -14.09 3.24 -5.53
C SER A 453 -13.57 1.81 -5.64
N ARG A 454 -12.32 1.62 -6.11
CA ARG A 454 -11.68 0.30 -6.14
C ARG A 454 -11.38 -0.22 -4.74
N GLY A 455 -11.53 -1.53 -4.55
CA GLY A 455 -11.14 -2.24 -3.33
C GLY A 455 -12.04 -2.01 -2.12
N ILE A 456 -13.26 -1.48 -2.33
CA ILE A 456 -14.29 -1.45 -1.29
C ILE A 456 -15.31 -2.54 -1.59
N ASP A 457 -15.57 -3.39 -0.60
CA ASP A 457 -16.70 -4.32 -0.67
C ASP A 457 -18.00 -3.55 -0.46
N ALA A 458 -19.00 -3.81 -1.27
CA ALA A 458 -20.27 -3.09 -1.27
C ALA A 458 -21.40 -3.98 -1.78
N PRO A 459 -22.66 -3.76 -1.33
CA PRO A 459 -23.80 -4.45 -1.90
C PRO A 459 -23.85 -4.16 -3.40
N ARG A 460 -24.30 -5.15 -4.19
CA ARG A 460 -24.51 -4.99 -5.64
C ARG A 460 -25.98 -4.78 -5.97
N ARG A 461 -26.84 -5.50 -5.26
CA ARG A 461 -28.29 -5.49 -5.46
C ARG A 461 -29.00 -5.69 -4.14
N MET A 462 -30.21 -5.16 -4.06
CA MET A 462 -31.12 -5.33 -2.94
C MET A 462 -32.55 -5.39 -3.48
N ARG A 463 -33.38 -6.25 -2.91
CA ARG A 463 -34.81 -6.33 -3.25
C ARG A 463 -35.62 -5.78 -2.10
N ILE A 464 -36.59 -4.92 -2.38
CA ILE A 464 -37.43 -4.27 -1.37
C ILE A 464 -38.88 -4.52 -1.72
N TRP A 465 -39.65 -5.06 -0.76
CA TRP A 465 -41.09 -5.30 -0.92
C TRP A 465 -41.90 -4.10 -0.42
N ILE A 466 -43.04 -3.84 -1.06
CA ILE A 466 -44.01 -2.79 -0.75
C ILE A 466 -45.36 -3.48 -0.58
N ASP A 467 -45.99 -3.36 0.57
CA ASP A 467 -47.30 -3.96 0.87
C ASP A 467 -48.47 -3.10 0.34
N PRO A 468 -49.67 -3.67 0.11
CA PRO A 468 -50.96 -3.01 -0.14
C PRO A 468 -51.34 -1.71 0.57
N GLY A 469 -50.69 -1.33 1.67
CA GLY A 469 -50.87 -0.03 2.34
C GLY A 469 -49.91 1.07 1.87
N GLY A 470 -48.96 0.77 0.98
CA GLY A 470 -47.83 1.66 0.69
C GLY A 470 -46.77 1.67 1.79
N GLU A 471 -46.80 0.69 2.69
CA GLU A 471 -45.75 0.47 3.69
C GLU A 471 -44.68 -0.47 3.10
N PRO A 472 -43.40 -0.07 3.07
CA PRO A 472 -42.31 -0.97 2.70
C PRO A 472 -42.18 -2.08 3.74
N VAL A 473 -42.00 -3.32 3.29
CA VAL A 473 -41.64 -4.46 4.13
C VAL A 473 -40.12 -4.61 4.07
N ASN A 474 -39.46 -4.80 5.21
CA ASN A 474 -38.02 -5.07 5.26
C ASN A 474 -37.75 -6.36 4.40
N PRO A 475 -36.62 -6.52 3.69
CA PRO A 475 -36.31 -7.81 3.07
C PRO A 475 -36.06 -8.90 4.12
N ALA A 476 -36.23 -10.16 3.74
CA ALA A 476 -35.88 -11.30 4.59
C ALA A 476 -34.36 -11.47 4.76
N GLY A 477 -33.53 -10.81 3.94
CA GLY A 477 -32.07 -10.86 4.02
C GLY A 477 -31.45 -12.07 3.32
N SER A 478 -30.14 -12.24 3.48
CA SER A 478 -29.35 -13.38 3.02
C SER A 478 -28.78 -14.14 4.21
N ILE A 479 -28.62 -15.45 4.07
CA ILE A 479 -27.92 -16.31 5.03
C ILE A 479 -26.52 -16.62 4.50
N GLU A 480 -25.49 -16.31 5.28
CA GLU A 480 -24.09 -16.35 4.85
C GLU A 480 -23.17 -16.92 5.94
N PHE A 481 -22.04 -17.52 5.55
CA PHE A 481 -20.96 -17.83 6.48
C PHE A 481 -20.12 -16.59 6.78
N THR A 482 -19.54 -16.51 7.98
CA THR A 482 -18.60 -15.41 8.32
C THR A 482 -17.22 -15.59 7.70
N ALA A 483 -16.87 -16.82 7.32
CA ALA A 483 -15.60 -17.20 6.72
C ALA A 483 -15.79 -18.42 5.79
N PRO A 484 -14.96 -18.58 4.74
CA PRO A 484 -15.04 -19.73 3.84
C PRO A 484 -14.50 -21.03 4.47
N ALA A 485 -13.76 -20.93 5.57
CA ALA A 485 -13.21 -22.07 6.29
C ALA A 485 -13.15 -21.81 7.82
N PHE A 486 -13.30 -22.87 8.61
CA PHE A 486 -13.29 -22.82 10.07
C PHE A 486 -12.35 -23.91 10.61
N VAL A 487 -11.34 -23.51 11.38
CA VAL A 487 -10.29 -24.42 11.87
C VAL A 487 -10.60 -24.85 13.29
N GLY A 488 -10.44 -26.13 13.59
CA GLY A 488 -10.45 -26.68 14.94
C GLY A 488 -9.30 -27.65 15.17
N GLN A 489 -8.81 -27.70 16.40
CA GLN A 489 -7.81 -28.67 16.83
C GLN A 489 -8.44 -30.03 17.07
N GLU A 490 -7.74 -31.09 16.70
CA GLU A 490 -8.11 -32.47 17.03
C GLU A 490 -8.41 -32.59 18.55
N GLY A 491 -9.46 -33.33 18.90
CA GLY A 491 -9.98 -33.42 20.27
C GLY A 491 -10.69 -32.17 20.80
N GLY A 492 -10.80 -31.12 19.98
CA GLY A 492 -11.46 -29.86 20.28
C GLY A 492 -12.82 -29.69 19.58
N LEU A 493 -13.15 -28.45 19.27
CA LEU A 493 -14.37 -28.06 18.56
C LEU A 493 -14.01 -27.16 17.37
N ALA A 494 -14.55 -27.46 16.19
CA ALA A 494 -14.63 -26.48 15.11
C ALA A 494 -15.93 -25.67 15.27
N THR A 495 -15.82 -24.34 15.36
CA THR A 495 -16.99 -23.45 15.50
C THR A 495 -17.29 -22.78 14.16
N VAL A 496 -18.37 -23.20 13.52
CA VAL A 496 -18.86 -22.66 12.25
C VAL A 496 -19.89 -21.58 12.53
N THR A 497 -19.65 -20.35 12.08
CA THR A 497 -20.55 -19.22 12.31
C THR A 497 -21.32 -18.85 11.04
N VAL A 498 -22.64 -18.82 11.16
CA VAL A 498 -23.60 -18.46 10.10
C VAL A 498 -24.42 -17.26 10.55
N GLU A 499 -24.68 -16.31 9.67
CA GLU A 499 -25.43 -15.10 10.02
C GLU A 499 -26.44 -14.68 8.95
N ARG A 500 -27.44 -13.93 9.40
CA ARG A 500 -28.44 -13.28 8.56
C ARG A 500 -28.02 -11.84 8.28
N ARG A 501 -27.84 -11.48 7.01
CA ARG A 501 -27.40 -10.16 6.53
C ARG A 501 -28.45 -9.50 5.63
N GLY A 502 -28.43 -8.17 5.52
CA GLY A 502 -29.20 -7.45 4.49
C GLY A 502 -30.73 -7.48 4.60
N GLY A 503 -31.30 -7.98 5.71
CA GLY A 503 -32.75 -7.97 5.98
C GLY A 503 -33.16 -8.74 7.25
N THR A 504 -34.28 -8.38 7.86
CA THR A 504 -34.80 -8.99 9.11
C THR A 504 -36.26 -9.41 9.05
N GLU A 505 -36.88 -9.31 7.88
CA GLU A 505 -38.32 -9.55 7.72
C GLU A 505 -38.68 -11.03 7.71
N GLY A 506 -39.75 -11.36 8.42
CA GLY A 506 -40.22 -12.72 8.55
C GLY A 506 -39.26 -13.63 9.34
N ASP A 507 -39.82 -14.75 9.78
CA ASP A 507 -39.04 -15.82 10.37
C ASP A 507 -38.26 -16.53 9.25
N VAL A 508 -36.94 -16.58 9.40
CA VAL A 508 -36.04 -17.27 8.46
C VAL A 508 -35.46 -18.49 9.15
N ALA A 509 -35.37 -19.57 8.39
CA ALA A 509 -34.70 -20.77 8.83
C ALA A 509 -33.84 -21.33 7.70
N VAL A 510 -32.72 -21.94 8.07
CA VAL A 510 -31.87 -22.70 7.15
C VAL A 510 -31.50 -24.01 7.82
N ASP A 511 -31.52 -25.09 7.05
CA ASP A 511 -31.05 -26.39 7.52
C ASP A 511 -29.56 -26.51 7.24
N TYR A 512 -28.81 -27.13 8.15
CA TYR A 512 -27.38 -27.37 8.00
C TYR A 512 -27.04 -28.84 8.21
N ARG A 513 -25.96 -29.29 7.56
CA ARG A 513 -25.35 -30.60 7.78
C ARG A 513 -23.87 -30.59 7.47
N THR A 514 -23.11 -31.41 8.18
CA THR A 514 -21.73 -31.74 7.83
C THR A 514 -21.65 -33.02 7.01
N ALA A 515 -20.63 -33.12 6.15
CA ALA A 515 -20.35 -34.31 5.35
C ALA A 515 -18.83 -34.50 5.19
N PRO A 516 -18.34 -35.74 5.17
CA PRO A 516 -16.91 -36.00 5.04
C PRO A 516 -16.40 -35.50 3.69
N ARG A 517 -15.14 -35.07 3.66
CA ARG A 517 -14.46 -34.63 2.43
C ARG A 517 -13.15 -35.39 2.27
N SER A 518 -12.16 -35.04 3.08
CA SER A 518 -10.94 -35.85 3.25
C SER A 518 -10.88 -36.49 4.64
N ALA A 519 -11.53 -35.87 5.64
CA ALA A 519 -11.82 -36.49 6.93
C ALA A 519 -12.82 -37.64 6.76
N GLU A 520 -12.58 -38.73 7.47
CA GLU A 520 -13.47 -39.84 7.72
C GLU A 520 -14.49 -39.53 8.85
N GLU A 521 -15.41 -40.48 9.10
CA GLU A 521 -16.38 -40.34 10.21
C GLU A 521 -15.76 -40.56 11.60
N THR A 522 -14.50 -40.99 11.64
CA THR A 522 -13.72 -41.15 12.88
C THR A 522 -13.19 -39.84 13.41
N ASP A 523 -12.99 -38.83 12.55
CA ASP A 523 -12.17 -37.64 12.88
C ASP A 523 -13.05 -36.48 13.38
N TYR A 524 -14.35 -36.53 13.05
CA TYR A 524 -15.33 -35.61 13.58
C TYR A 524 -16.71 -36.25 13.75
N ALA A 525 -17.47 -35.76 14.74
CA ALA A 525 -18.86 -36.16 14.89
C ALA A 525 -19.75 -35.39 13.89
N ALA A 526 -20.38 -36.10 12.96
CA ALA A 526 -21.33 -35.51 12.03
C ALA A 526 -22.49 -34.81 12.76
N VAL A 527 -22.79 -33.58 12.37
CA VAL A 527 -23.87 -32.77 12.94
C VAL A 527 -24.80 -32.29 11.84
N SER A 528 -26.09 -32.23 12.16
CA SER A 528 -27.09 -31.58 11.33
C SER A 528 -28.14 -30.93 12.22
N GLY A 529 -28.85 -29.95 11.68
CA GLY A 529 -29.87 -29.23 12.42
C GLY A 529 -30.47 -28.08 11.63
N ARG A 530 -31.15 -27.18 12.35
CA ARG A 530 -31.82 -26.03 11.77
C ARG A 530 -31.46 -24.77 12.55
N LEU A 531 -30.96 -23.77 11.85
CA LEU A 531 -30.76 -22.43 12.38
C LEU A 531 -32.00 -21.60 12.12
N THR A 532 -32.38 -20.76 13.09
CA THR A 532 -33.55 -19.89 12.97
C THR A 532 -33.24 -18.47 13.45
N TRP A 533 -33.83 -17.51 12.75
CA TRP A 533 -33.90 -16.10 13.10
C TRP A 533 -35.36 -15.69 13.08
N ARG A 534 -35.85 -15.16 14.19
CA ARG A 534 -37.21 -14.61 14.23
C ARG A 534 -37.30 -13.32 13.44
N HIS A 535 -38.52 -12.90 13.08
CA HIS A 535 -38.76 -11.56 12.55
C HIS A 535 -38.08 -10.50 13.44
N GLY A 536 -37.32 -9.60 12.83
CA GLY A 536 -36.56 -8.54 13.50
C GLY A 536 -35.21 -8.98 14.07
N GLU A 537 -34.87 -10.27 14.04
CA GLU A 537 -33.64 -10.78 14.62
C GLU A 537 -32.46 -10.74 13.63
N THR A 538 -31.35 -10.16 14.09
CA THR A 538 -30.04 -10.15 13.45
C THR A 538 -29.01 -10.79 14.37
N GLY A 539 -27.99 -11.41 13.81
CA GLY A 539 -26.82 -11.86 14.57
C GLY A 539 -26.33 -13.24 14.18
N PRO A 540 -25.07 -13.55 14.53
CA PRO A 540 -24.46 -14.83 14.21
C PRO A 540 -25.09 -15.98 15.02
N ARG A 541 -25.03 -17.17 14.43
CA ARG A 541 -25.36 -18.45 15.02
C ARG A 541 -24.17 -19.37 14.84
N ASP A 542 -23.70 -19.89 15.96
CA ASP A 542 -22.58 -20.81 15.98
C ASP A 542 -23.09 -22.25 16.00
N VAL A 543 -22.49 -23.07 15.15
CA VAL A 543 -22.62 -24.52 15.16
C VAL A 543 -21.27 -25.11 15.51
N THR A 544 -21.21 -25.83 16.63
CA THR A 544 -20.00 -26.51 17.09
C THR A 544 -19.97 -27.94 16.55
N VAL A 545 -18.90 -28.29 15.84
CA VAL A 545 -18.62 -29.64 15.35
C VAL A 545 -17.53 -30.26 16.25
N PRO A 546 -17.83 -31.33 16.98
CA PRO A 546 -16.83 -32.03 17.79
C PRO A 546 -15.78 -32.71 16.90
N LEU A 547 -14.51 -32.49 17.21
CA LEU A 547 -13.37 -33.13 16.57
C LEU A 547 -12.86 -34.23 17.49
N MET A 548 -12.63 -35.41 16.94
CA MET A 548 -12.31 -36.63 17.68
C MET A 548 -10.79 -36.82 17.70
N VAL A 549 -10.27 -37.46 18.75
CA VAL A 549 -8.85 -37.87 18.82
C VAL A 549 -8.75 -39.32 18.39
N ASP A 550 -7.95 -39.61 17.38
CA ASP A 550 -7.70 -41.00 16.95
C ASP A 550 -6.31 -41.53 17.38
N GLY A 551 -5.40 -40.63 17.77
CA GLY A 551 -4.09 -40.93 18.36
C GLY A 551 -2.98 -41.17 17.34
N GLU A 552 -3.23 -40.99 16.05
CA GLU A 552 -2.20 -40.87 15.03
C GLU A 552 -1.83 -39.39 14.83
N VAL A 553 -0.80 -39.09 14.03
CA VAL A 553 -0.48 -37.71 13.64
C VAL A 553 -0.49 -37.65 12.14
N GLU A 554 -1.47 -36.94 11.60
CA GLU A 554 -1.82 -36.95 10.20
C GLU A 554 -1.71 -35.56 9.54
N ARG A 555 -2.13 -35.53 8.28
CA ARG A 555 -2.30 -34.30 7.52
C ARG A 555 -3.50 -33.53 8.05
N SER A 556 -3.61 -32.25 7.70
CA SER A 556 -4.86 -31.54 7.96
C SER A 556 -5.99 -32.14 7.11
N GLU A 557 -7.12 -32.42 7.74
CA GLU A 557 -8.27 -33.05 7.09
C GLU A 557 -9.46 -32.10 7.02
N LEU A 558 -10.32 -32.31 6.03
CA LEU A 558 -11.42 -31.42 5.71
C LEU A 558 -12.76 -32.14 5.79
N PHE A 559 -13.77 -31.41 6.23
CA PHE A 559 -15.18 -31.79 6.08
C PHE A 559 -16.00 -30.63 5.50
N ASP A 560 -17.01 -30.93 4.70
CA ASP A 560 -17.92 -29.92 4.15
C ASP A 560 -18.98 -29.55 5.21
N PHE A 561 -19.24 -28.25 5.38
CA PHE A 561 -20.41 -27.73 6.09
C PHE A 561 -21.37 -27.10 5.09
N THR A 562 -22.56 -27.69 4.92
CA THR A 562 -23.52 -27.27 3.90
C THR A 562 -24.78 -26.66 4.49
N LEU A 563 -25.27 -25.60 3.86
CA LEU A 563 -26.55 -24.95 4.13
C LEU A 563 -27.55 -25.31 3.03
N SER A 564 -28.80 -25.54 3.42
CA SER A 564 -29.88 -25.96 2.53
C SER A 564 -31.25 -25.51 3.03
N ASP A 565 -32.28 -25.66 2.19
CA ASP A 565 -33.69 -25.46 2.55
C ASP A 565 -33.98 -24.11 3.23
N VAL A 566 -33.39 -23.03 2.69
CA VAL A 566 -33.63 -21.67 3.18
C VAL A 566 -35.11 -21.29 3.04
N GLY A 567 -35.74 -20.95 4.16
CA GLY A 567 -37.14 -20.54 4.26
C GLY A 567 -37.31 -19.05 4.51
N GLY A 568 -38.56 -18.58 4.55
CA GLY A 568 -38.86 -17.19 4.92
C GLY A 568 -38.54 -16.15 3.85
N GLY A 569 -38.19 -16.57 2.62
CA GLY A 569 -37.89 -15.68 1.50
C GLY A 569 -36.48 -15.07 1.54
N ALA A 570 -35.58 -15.59 2.39
CA ALA A 570 -34.18 -15.20 2.43
C ALA A 570 -33.37 -15.82 1.28
N ASP A 571 -32.33 -15.12 0.85
CA ASP A 571 -31.37 -15.59 -0.15
C ASP A 571 -30.28 -16.47 0.51
N LEU A 572 -29.74 -17.43 -0.22
CA LEU A 572 -28.62 -18.28 0.22
C LEU A 572 -27.50 -18.23 -0.83
N PRO A 573 -26.68 -17.16 -0.84
CA PRO A 573 -25.67 -16.94 -1.88
C PRO A 573 -24.49 -17.92 -1.78
N GLU A 574 -24.16 -18.37 -0.56
CA GLU A 574 -23.13 -19.38 -0.32
C GLU A 574 -23.73 -20.57 0.41
N VAL A 575 -23.57 -21.76 -0.17
CA VAL A 575 -24.20 -22.99 0.33
C VAL A 575 -23.22 -23.90 1.07
N ARG A 576 -21.92 -23.59 1.04
CA ARG A 576 -20.88 -24.46 1.59
C ARG A 576 -19.69 -23.66 2.16
N ALA A 577 -19.25 -24.06 3.34
CA ALA A 577 -17.94 -23.72 3.91
C ALA A 577 -17.19 -25.03 4.25
N VAL A 578 -15.91 -24.93 4.57
CA VAL A 578 -15.08 -26.10 4.93
C VAL A 578 -14.64 -26.03 6.39
N GLY A 579 -14.82 -27.12 7.12
CA GLY A 579 -14.17 -27.32 8.41
C GLY A 579 -12.80 -27.96 8.23
N VAL A 580 -11.81 -27.49 8.97
CA VAL A 580 -10.43 -28.01 8.93
C VAL A 580 -10.09 -28.60 10.29
N ILE A 581 -9.76 -29.88 10.30
CA ILE A 581 -9.29 -30.63 11.45
C ILE A 581 -7.76 -30.52 11.45
N GLN A 582 -7.23 -29.90 12.50
CA GLN A 582 -5.80 -29.78 12.73
C GLN A 582 -5.36 -30.91 13.65
N ASP A 583 -4.77 -31.94 13.06
CA ASP A 583 -4.14 -33.05 13.76
C ASP A 583 -2.62 -32.82 13.87
N MET A 584 -2.22 -31.71 14.51
CA MET A 584 -0.81 -31.44 14.74
C MET A 584 -0.51 -31.35 16.22
N THR A 585 0.56 -32.03 16.65
CA THR A 585 1.28 -31.65 17.88
C THR A 585 2.44 -30.74 17.50
N ALA A 586 2.72 -29.74 18.35
CA ALA A 586 3.80 -28.75 18.13
C ALA A 586 5.23 -29.33 17.99
N ASP A 587 5.39 -30.66 18.17
CA ASP A 587 6.67 -31.37 18.14
C ASP A 587 6.88 -32.23 16.87
N ALA A 588 5.89 -32.37 15.98
CA ALA A 588 5.96 -33.32 14.85
C ALA A 588 6.85 -32.85 13.67
N GLY A 589 7.22 -31.56 13.60
CA GLY A 589 7.96 -31.00 12.46
C GLY A 589 7.20 -31.14 11.13
N CYS A 590 7.87 -30.87 10.00
CA CYS A 590 7.30 -31.06 8.67
C CYS A 590 8.03 -32.20 7.93
N ALA A 591 7.27 -33.22 7.51
CA ALA A 591 7.77 -34.35 6.72
C ALA A 591 7.27 -34.26 5.28
N GLU A 592 8.17 -33.88 4.37
CA GLU A 592 7.84 -33.64 2.95
C GLU A 592 7.52 -34.95 2.22
N ASN A 593 6.43 -34.95 1.44
CA ASN A 593 6.00 -36.05 0.58
C ASN A 593 5.15 -35.50 -0.58
N ASP A 594 4.60 -36.37 -1.44
CA ASP A 594 3.85 -35.93 -2.63
C ASP A 594 2.64 -35.03 -2.31
N GLY A 595 2.01 -35.19 -1.15
CA GLY A 595 0.88 -34.35 -0.72
C GLY A 595 1.24 -33.24 0.27
N VAL A 596 2.52 -33.10 0.64
CA VAL A 596 2.96 -32.19 1.71
C VAL A 596 4.27 -31.50 1.32
N LEU A 597 4.24 -30.17 1.23
CA LEU A 597 5.43 -29.35 0.98
C LEU A 597 5.90 -28.64 2.26
N CYS A 598 7.20 -28.72 2.53
CA CYS A 598 7.81 -28.13 3.74
C CYS A 598 8.65 -26.89 3.41
N LEU A 599 8.23 -25.69 3.79
CA LEU A 599 8.94 -24.44 3.43
C LEU A 599 9.60 -23.75 4.65
N ALA A 600 10.51 -22.83 4.34
CA ALA A 600 11.31 -22.00 5.24
C ALA A 600 12.04 -22.81 6.31
N GLY A 601 12.96 -23.68 5.88
CA GLY A 601 13.72 -24.57 6.76
C GLY A 601 12.88 -25.69 7.38
N GLY A 602 11.79 -26.09 6.71
CA GLY A 602 10.90 -27.16 7.18
C GLY A 602 9.92 -26.74 8.27
N ARG A 603 9.76 -25.45 8.51
CA ARG A 603 8.84 -24.94 9.54
C ARG A 603 7.38 -24.93 9.08
N PHE A 604 7.14 -24.56 7.83
CA PHE A 604 5.78 -24.43 7.31
C PHE A 604 5.39 -25.65 6.49
N ARG A 605 4.29 -26.29 6.89
CA ARG A 605 3.67 -27.38 6.13
C ARG A 605 2.61 -26.79 5.21
N VAL A 606 2.65 -27.18 3.94
CA VAL A 606 1.72 -26.70 2.90
C VAL A 606 1.03 -27.89 2.25
N GLU A 607 -0.29 -27.83 2.22
CA GLU A 607 -1.19 -28.90 1.76
C GLU A 607 -2.27 -28.27 0.87
N VAL A 608 -2.73 -29.01 -0.14
CA VAL A 608 -3.74 -28.52 -1.09
C VAL A 608 -4.76 -29.60 -1.38
N GLU A 609 -6.04 -29.25 -1.26
CA GLU A 609 -7.16 -30.06 -1.76
C GLU A 609 -7.90 -29.30 -2.85
N TRP A 610 -8.39 -30.01 -3.86
CA TRP A 610 -9.08 -29.43 -4.99
C TRP A 610 -10.39 -30.17 -5.31
N GLU A 611 -11.31 -29.46 -5.95
CA GLU A 611 -12.55 -30.01 -6.50
C GLU A 611 -12.84 -29.39 -7.86
N SER A 612 -13.05 -30.24 -8.86
CA SER A 612 -13.39 -29.81 -10.20
C SER A 612 -14.86 -29.44 -10.28
N GLN A 613 -15.15 -28.18 -10.59
CA GLN A 613 -16.49 -27.66 -10.80
C GLN A 613 -17.21 -28.28 -12.01
N HIS A 614 -16.49 -28.98 -12.89
CA HIS A 614 -17.04 -29.54 -14.13
C HIS A 614 -17.67 -30.92 -13.93
N ASN A 615 -17.10 -31.74 -13.06
CA ASN A 615 -17.51 -33.14 -12.85
C ASN A 615 -17.63 -33.54 -11.37
N GLY A 616 -17.27 -32.66 -10.44
CA GLY A 616 -17.31 -32.93 -9.00
C GLY A 616 -16.19 -33.84 -8.49
N GLU A 617 -15.19 -34.17 -9.33
CA GLU A 617 -14.03 -34.94 -8.89
C GLU A 617 -13.23 -34.14 -7.86
N ARG A 618 -12.73 -34.86 -6.85
CA ARG A 618 -11.95 -34.31 -5.73
C ARG A 618 -10.59 -35.00 -5.66
N GLY A 619 -9.58 -34.28 -5.20
CA GLY A 619 -8.26 -34.84 -4.98
C GLY A 619 -7.37 -33.94 -4.13
N THR A 620 -6.20 -34.46 -3.81
CA THR A 620 -5.10 -33.68 -3.21
C THR A 620 -4.14 -33.23 -4.30
N GLY A 621 -3.54 -32.06 -4.12
CA GLY A 621 -2.48 -31.60 -5.01
C GLY A 621 -1.20 -32.42 -4.80
N SER A 622 -0.49 -32.74 -5.87
CA SER A 622 0.90 -33.20 -5.82
C SER A 622 1.80 -31.98 -5.73
N LEU A 623 2.49 -31.80 -4.60
CA LEU A 623 3.30 -30.63 -4.32
C LEU A 623 4.78 -30.90 -4.58
N SER A 624 5.46 -29.88 -5.11
CA SER A 624 6.88 -29.94 -5.43
C SER A 624 7.59 -28.65 -5.04
N ARG A 625 8.77 -28.80 -4.45
CA ARG A 625 9.62 -27.70 -4.02
C ARG A 625 10.32 -27.03 -5.20
N LEU A 626 10.36 -25.69 -5.18
CA LEU A 626 11.17 -24.87 -6.08
C LEU A 626 12.37 -24.26 -5.37
N SER A 627 12.18 -23.80 -4.14
CA SER A 627 13.24 -23.27 -3.27
C SER A 627 12.93 -23.56 -1.81
N ASP A 628 13.77 -23.09 -0.88
CA ASP A 628 13.42 -23.17 0.55
C ASP A 628 12.15 -22.37 0.86
N GLU A 629 11.89 -21.30 0.12
CA GLU A 629 10.77 -20.38 0.37
C GLU A 629 9.58 -20.62 -0.56
N SER A 630 9.70 -21.42 -1.63
CA SER A 630 8.66 -21.53 -2.68
C SER A 630 8.45 -22.96 -3.19
N GLY A 631 7.25 -23.25 -3.68
CA GLY A 631 6.91 -24.47 -4.40
C GLY A 631 5.65 -24.33 -5.23
N PHE A 632 5.22 -25.42 -5.86
CA PHE A 632 4.03 -25.48 -6.69
C PHE A 632 3.22 -26.75 -6.43
N ALA A 633 1.96 -26.75 -6.87
CA ALA A 633 1.09 -27.92 -6.84
C ALA A 633 0.53 -28.22 -8.23
N THR A 634 0.43 -29.52 -8.52
CA THR A 634 -0.26 -30.07 -9.69
C THR A 634 -1.51 -30.85 -9.26
N PHE A 635 -2.60 -30.79 -10.02
CA PHE A 635 -3.88 -31.41 -9.65
C PHE A 635 -4.19 -32.65 -10.50
N PHE A 636 -3.97 -32.55 -11.82
CA PHE A 636 -4.40 -33.58 -12.77
C PHE A 636 -3.24 -34.30 -13.45
N SER A 637 -2.13 -33.60 -13.69
CA SER A 637 -0.96 -34.14 -14.37
C SER A 637 0.30 -33.43 -13.93
N SER A 638 1.41 -34.16 -13.79
CA SER A 638 2.70 -33.63 -13.32
C SER A 638 3.27 -32.46 -14.14
N ASP A 639 2.83 -32.31 -15.40
CA ASP A 639 3.37 -31.29 -16.31
C ASP A 639 2.54 -30.00 -16.33
N ASN A 640 1.33 -30.03 -15.76
CA ASN A 640 0.41 -28.89 -15.70
C ASN A 640 0.36 -28.37 -14.27
N VAL A 641 0.90 -27.18 -14.04
CA VAL A 641 0.92 -26.55 -12.71
C VAL A 641 -0.35 -25.72 -12.52
N GLU A 642 -1.05 -25.94 -11.40
CA GLU A 642 -2.29 -25.22 -11.08
C GLU A 642 -2.11 -24.14 -10.01
N LEU A 643 -1.10 -24.26 -9.15
CA LEU A 643 -0.88 -23.34 -8.03
C LEU A 643 0.61 -23.16 -7.75
N VAL A 644 1.03 -21.94 -7.45
CA VAL A 644 2.37 -21.64 -6.91
C VAL A 644 2.22 -20.96 -5.56
N VAL A 645 3.09 -21.29 -4.61
CA VAL A 645 3.06 -20.78 -3.24
C VAL A 645 4.46 -20.37 -2.79
N LYS A 646 4.54 -19.30 -1.99
CA LYS A 646 5.76 -18.78 -1.39
C LYS A 646 5.51 -18.32 0.04
N ILE A 647 6.47 -18.59 0.93
CA ILE A 647 6.46 -18.14 2.33
C ILE A 647 7.73 -17.34 2.60
N LEU A 648 7.58 -16.09 3.05
CA LEU A 648 8.69 -15.16 3.29
C LEU A 648 8.82 -14.75 4.76
N ASP A 649 10.06 -14.52 5.21
CA ASP A 649 10.37 -13.90 6.50
C ASP A 649 10.14 -12.37 6.47
N GLY A 650 8.88 -11.98 6.69
CA GLY A 650 8.47 -10.58 6.81
C GLY A 650 8.70 -9.93 8.18
N ARG A 651 9.35 -10.61 9.14
CA ARG A 651 9.40 -10.12 10.54
C ARG A 651 10.06 -8.77 10.68
N ARG A 652 11.06 -8.49 9.84
CA ARG A 652 11.75 -7.20 9.80
C ARG A 652 10.84 -6.05 9.35
N VAL A 653 9.68 -6.35 8.79
CA VAL A 653 8.72 -5.37 8.25
C VAL A 653 7.53 -5.20 9.17
N ASN A 654 6.89 -6.28 9.63
CA ASN A 654 5.68 -6.18 10.45
C ASN A 654 5.55 -7.28 11.51
N ASP A 655 6.63 -7.93 11.92
CA ASP A 655 6.62 -9.05 12.88
C ASP A 655 5.76 -10.26 12.43
N HIS A 656 5.56 -10.46 11.12
CA HIS A 656 4.84 -11.62 10.59
C HIS A 656 5.68 -12.45 9.60
N ARG A 657 5.30 -13.72 9.44
CA ARG A 657 5.62 -14.51 8.25
C ARG A 657 4.52 -14.32 7.23
N TRP A 658 4.91 -14.13 5.98
CA TRP A 658 3.99 -13.80 4.89
C TRP A 658 3.76 -15.03 4.03
N VAL A 659 2.53 -15.21 3.56
CA VAL A 659 2.17 -16.25 2.59
C VAL A 659 1.73 -15.58 1.30
N PHE A 660 2.27 -16.01 0.17
CA PHE A 660 1.85 -15.61 -1.16
C PHE A 660 1.47 -16.84 -1.94
N TYR A 661 0.40 -16.78 -2.72
CA TYR A 661 0.11 -17.80 -3.70
C TYR A 661 -0.45 -17.19 -4.98
N GLY A 662 -0.26 -17.88 -6.10
CA GLY A 662 -0.74 -17.51 -7.42
C GLY A 662 -1.45 -18.68 -8.08
N ALA A 663 -2.69 -18.47 -8.53
CA ALA A 663 -3.47 -19.47 -9.24
C ALA A 663 -3.12 -19.46 -10.73
N LEU A 664 -2.86 -20.65 -11.30
CA LEU A 664 -2.69 -20.90 -12.74
C LEU A 664 -3.85 -21.75 -13.31
N SER A 665 -4.93 -21.88 -12.53
CA SER A 665 -6.10 -22.69 -12.85
C SER A 665 -7.35 -22.05 -12.27
N ASP A 666 -8.49 -22.29 -12.91
CA ASP A 666 -9.82 -21.85 -12.46
C ASP A 666 -10.51 -22.90 -11.56
N VAL A 667 -9.76 -23.94 -11.17
CA VAL A 667 -10.25 -25.02 -10.30
C VAL A 667 -10.45 -24.51 -8.88
N GLU A 668 -11.52 -24.99 -8.24
CA GLU A 668 -11.74 -24.71 -6.83
C GLU A 668 -10.71 -25.48 -5.98
N TYR A 669 -10.02 -24.78 -5.08
CA TYR A 669 -9.06 -25.41 -4.17
C TYR A 669 -8.97 -24.73 -2.81
N TRP A 670 -8.45 -25.46 -1.84
CA TRP A 670 -8.12 -25.02 -0.50
C TRP A 670 -6.63 -25.22 -0.27
N LEU A 671 -5.92 -24.12 -0.02
CA LEU A 671 -4.51 -24.09 0.34
C LEU A 671 -4.41 -23.95 1.86
N THR A 672 -3.93 -24.99 2.52
CA THR A 672 -3.70 -25.02 3.96
C THR A 672 -2.21 -24.78 4.22
N VAL A 673 -1.91 -23.78 5.05
CA VAL A 673 -0.54 -23.48 5.50
C VAL A 673 -0.50 -23.55 7.02
N ALA A 674 0.35 -24.42 7.53
CA ALA A 674 0.49 -24.74 8.94
C ALA A 674 1.88 -24.35 9.46
N ASP A 675 1.92 -23.59 10.56
CA ASP A 675 3.14 -23.27 11.31
C ASP A 675 3.38 -24.37 12.36
N THR A 676 4.25 -25.32 12.03
CA THR A 676 4.50 -26.51 12.87
C THR A 676 5.09 -26.17 14.24
N LEU A 677 5.67 -24.97 14.41
CA LEU A 677 6.26 -24.52 15.68
C LEU A 677 5.21 -23.93 16.65
N ARG A 678 4.14 -23.33 16.11
CA ARG A 678 3.18 -22.54 16.92
C ARG A 678 1.75 -23.03 16.82
N ASP A 679 1.55 -24.16 16.15
CA ASP A 679 0.28 -24.84 16.10
C ASP A 679 -0.84 -23.92 15.54
N ARG A 680 -0.46 -23.09 14.56
CA ARG A 680 -1.36 -22.14 13.89
C ARG A 680 -1.50 -22.52 12.42
N VAL A 681 -2.75 -22.52 11.94
CA VAL A 681 -3.08 -22.82 10.55
C VAL A 681 -3.82 -21.65 9.91
N VAL A 682 -3.54 -21.39 8.64
CA VAL A 682 -4.30 -20.48 7.79
C VAL A 682 -4.72 -21.22 6.54
N VAL A 683 -5.98 -21.04 6.15
CA VAL A 683 -6.59 -21.70 4.98
C VAL A 683 -7.04 -20.63 4.00
N TYR A 684 -6.64 -20.79 2.74
CA TYR A 684 -7.05 -19.93 1.64
C TYR A 684 -7.89 -20.73 0.66
N ARG A 685 -8.98 -20.15 0.15
CA ARG A 685 -9.83 -20.76 -0.87
C ARG A 685 -9.70 -20.00 -2.18
N ASN A 686 -9.54 -20.74 -3.27
CA ASN A 686 -9.80 -20.24 -4.62
C ASN A 686 -11.20 -20.72 -5.05
N PRO A 687 -12.17 -19.83 -5.26
CA PRO A 687 -13.48 -20.21 -5.77
C PRO A 687 -13.42 -20.77 -7.20
N PRO A 688 -14.41 -21.56 -7.62
CA PRO A 688 -14.46 -22.06 -9.00
C PRO A 688 -14.59 -20.91 -10.00
N GLY A 689 -13.80 -20.94 -11.07
CA GLY A 689 -13.78 -19.91 -12.11
C GLY A 689 -12.79 -18.75 -11.85
N GLU A 690 -12.17 -18.69 -10.67
CA GLU A 690 -11.23 -17.64 -10.30
C GLU A 690 -9.77 -18.04 -10.57
N VAL A 691 -8.98 -17.11 -11.09
CA VAL A 691 -7.53 -17.29 -11.36
C VAL A 691 -6.69 -16.27 -10.58
N CYS A 692 -7.20 -15.80 -9.44
CA CYS A 692 -6.52 -14.79 -8.64
C CYS A 692 -5.66 -15.41 -7.52
N GLY A 693 -4.42 -14.94 -7.42
CA GLY A 693 -3.56 -15.16 -6.26
C GLY A 693 -3.85 -14.20 -5.11
N ARG A 694 -3.10 -14.35 -4.01
CA ARG A 694 -3.17 -13.47 -2.84
C ARG A 694 -1.81 -13.38 -2.16
N GLY A 695 -1.46 -12.19 -1.67
CA GLY A 695 -0.41 -11.97 -0.68
C GLY A 695 -1.01 -11.66 0.69
N ASP A 696 -0.82 -12.56 1.65
CA ASP A 696 -1.17 -12.37 3.06
C ASP A 696 0.08 -12.07 3.88
N THR A 697 0.33 -10.78 4.10
CA THR A 697 1.45 -10.31 4.91
C THR A 697 1.17 -10.36 6.41
N MET A 698 0.01 -10.86 6.83
CA MET A 698 -0.40 -11.01 8.23
C MET A 698 -0.63 -12.48 8.62
N ALA A 699 -0.24 -13.42 7.76
CA ALA A 699 -0.56 -14.84 7.87
C ALA A 699 -0.16 -15.45 9.23
N PHE A 700 1.07 -15.22 9.70
CA PHE A 700 1.51 -15.72 11.01
C PHE A 700 2.25 -14.65 11.82
N ALA A 701 1.66 -14.24 12.94
CA ALA A 701 2.25 -13.29 13.87
C ALA A 701 3.40 -13.92 14.67
N GLU A 702 4.47 -13.14 14.90
CA GLU A 702 5.65 -13.56 15.65
C GLU A 702 5.83 -12.69 16.91
N PRO A 703 6.23 -13.27 18.06
CA PRO A 703 6.59 -12.48 19.23
C PRO A 703 7.79 -11.58 18.95
N ALA A 704 7.69 -10.30 19.33
CA ALA A 704 8.78 -9.33 19.20
C ALA A 704 10.04 -9.81 19.93
N GLY A 705 11.15 -10.00 19.20
CA GLY A 705 12.46 -10.35 19.75
C GLY A 705 13.00 -11.76 19.45
N ALA A 706 12.28 -12.60 18.71
CA ALA A 706 12.81 -13.89 18.26
C ALA A 706 13.86 -13.67 17.15
N THR A 707 15.15 -13.68 17.51
CA THR A 707 16.26 -13.69 16.54
C THR A 707 16.27 -15.04 15.81
N GLY A 708 15.76 -15.07 14.57
CA GLY A 708 15.95 -16.23 13.70
C GLY A 708 17.21 -16.03 12.86
N ALA A 709 18.13 -16.99 12.94
CA ALA A 709 19.30 -17.05 12.08
C ALA A 709 18.88 -17.04 10.60
N SER A 710 19.51 -16.17 9.82
CA SER A 710 19.47 -16.21 8.36
C SER A 710 20.27 -17.42 7.91
N LEU A 711 19.62 -18.52 7.54
CA LEU A 711 20.26 -19.55 6.74
C LEU A 711 20.18 -19.11 5.28
N ALA A 712 21.34 -18.81 4.69
CA ALA A 712 21.44 -18.63 3.25
C ALA A 712 21.10 -19.98 2.59
N GLY A 713 19.90 -20.09 2.02
CA GLY A 713 19.47 -21.28 1.28
C GLY A 713 20.27 -21.40 -0.02
N SER A 714 21.06 -22.46 -0.15
CA SER A 714 21.57 -22.90 -1.44
C SER A 714 20.43 -23.50 -2.26
N LEU A 715 20.39 -23.20 -3.55
CA LEU A 715 19.52 -23.90 -4.51
C LEU A 715 19.74 -25.41 -4.39
N ALA A 716 18.67 -26.17 -4.18
CA ALA A 716 18.69 -27.60 -4.47
C ALA A 716 18.64 -27.75 -6.00
N GLU A 717 19.54 -28.54 -6.57
CA GLU A 717 19.50 -28.92 -7.98
C GLU A 717 18.21 -29.71 -8.23
N VAL A 718 17.23 -29.08 -8.87
CA VAL A 718 16.17 -29.80 -9.57
C VAL A 718 16.87 -30.55 -10.72
N PRO A 719 16.74 -31.88 -10.84
CA PRO A 719 17.28 -32.58 -11.98
C PRO A 719 16.53 -32.08 -13.22
N ALA A 720 17.20 -31.25 -14.01
CA ALA A 720 16.74 -30.92 -15.34
C ALA A 720 16.60 -32.25 -16.09
N ARG A 721 15.37 -32.61 -16.47
CA ARG A 721 15.18 -33.57 -17.54
C ARG A 721 15.77 -32.89 -18.77
N ALA A 722 16.97 -33.33 -19.15
CA ALA A 722 17.54 -32.98 -20.44
C ALA A 722 16.53 -33.39 -21.50
N SER A 723 15.90 -32.40 -22.13
CA SER A 723 15.22 -32.61 -23.39
C SER A 723 16.33 -32.85 -24.42
N ASP A 724 16.52 -34.12 -24.78
CA ASP A 724 17.40 -34.58 -25.86
C ASP A 724 16.76 -34.28 -27.22
N THR A 725 16.35 -33.04 -27.46
CA THR A 725 15.91 -32.57 -28.77
C THR A 725 16.48 -31.19 -29.06
N GLU A 726 17.35 -31.13 -30.07
CA GLU A 726 17.85 -29.89 -30.69
C GLU A 726 16.68 -28.95 -31.03
N GLY A 727 16.54 -27.87 -30.28
CA GLY A 727 15.52 -26.84 -30.47
C GLY A 727 15.93 -25.49 -29.89
N ASP A 728 16.80 -24.77 -30.60
CA ASP A 728 16.80 -23.30 -30.82
C ASP A 728 16.42 -22.32 -29.67
N CYS A 729 16.73 -22.60 -28.41
CA CYS A 729 16.73 -21.57 -27.34
C CYS A 729 18.13 -21.35 -26.79
N ALA A 730 18.55 -20.08 -26.71
CA ALA A 730 19.86 -19.73 -26.19
C ALA A 730 19.90 -19.93 -24.67
N SER A 731 21.10 -20.17 -24.13
CA SER A 731 21.31 -20.24 -22.68
C SER A 731 20.87 -18.93 -22.02
N GLY A 732 19.88 -19.00 -21.11
CA GLY A 732 19.34 -17.84 -20.39
C GLY A 732 17.97 -17.34 -20.86
N GLU A 733 17.30 -18.04 -21.80
CA GLU A 733 15.93 -17.76 -22.24
C GLU A 733 14.93 -18.74 -21.63
N LEU A 734 13.68 -18.31 -21.38
CA LEU A 734 12.58 -19.21 -21.01
C LEU A 734 11.80 -19.58 -22.27
N CYS A 735 11.79 -20.86 -22.61
CA CYS A 735 11.01 -21.38 -23.73
C CYS A 735 10.12 -22.53 -23.30
N LEU A 736 8.89 -22.56 -23.82
CA LEU A 736 7.87 -23.55 -23.48
C LEU A 736 7.34 -24.26 -24.74
N LEU A 737 6.82 -25.47 -24.54
CA LEU A 737 6.29 -26.39 -25.55
C LEU A 737 7.32 -26.69 -26.65
N ASP A 738 8.34 -27.46 -26.30
CA ASP A 738 9.45 -27.87 -27.18
C ASP A 738 10.14 -26.68 -27.85
N GLY A 739 10.27 -25.58 -27.09
CA GLY A 739 10.92 -24.38 -27.56
C GLY A 739 10.09 -23.52 -28.51
N ARG A 740 8.78 -23.79 -28.72
CA ARG A 740 7.93 -23.00 -29.62
C ARG A 740 7.67 -21.59 -29.09
N PHE A 741 7.38 -21.46 -27.80
CA PHE A 741 6.99 -20.18 -27.19
C PHE A 741 8.13 -19.59 -26.37
N GLU A 742 8.65 -18.44 -26.80
CA GLU A 742 9.63 -17.68 -26.05
C GLU A 742 8.92 -16.72 -25.08
N ILE A 743 9.35 -16.73 -23.82
CA ILE A 743 8.75 -15.94 -22.75
C ILE A 743 9.79 -14.95 -22.21
N THR A 744 9.45 -13.67 -22.20
CA THR A 744 10.25 -12.62 -21.57
C THR A 744 9.40 -11.77 -20.66
N ALA A 745 9.95 -11.29 -19.55
CA ALA A 745 9.29 -10.30 -18.72
C ALA A 745 10.24 -9.17 -18.37
N VAL A 746 9.71 -7.94 -18.39
CA VAL A 746 10.40 -6.75 -17.88
C VAL A 746 9.62 -6.28 -16.67
N TRP A 747 10.24 -6.30 -15.52
CA TRP A 747 9.67 -5.76 -14.29
C TRP A 747 10.02 -4.29 -14.15
N THR A 748 9.18 -3.55 -13.45
CA THR A 748 9.40 -2.17 -13.02
C THR A 748 9.10 -2.13 -11.53
N ASN A 749 10.11 -1.93 -10.69
CA ASN A 749 9.87 -1.81 -9.26
C ASN A 749 9.25 -0.44 -8.94
N ALA A 750 8.86 -0.24 -7.68
CA ALA A 750 8.26 1.01 -7.24
C ALA A 750 9.19 2.23 -7.37
N ASP A 751 10.50 2.01 -7.56
CA ASP A 751 11.52 3.05 -7.83
C ASP A 751 11.59 3.44 -9.31
N GLY A 752 10.79 2.81 -10.17
CA GLY A 752 10.85 2.95 -11.62
C GLY A 752 12.09 2.31 -12.24
N GLU A 753 12.86 1.55 -11.47
CA GLU A 753 13.95 0.73 -12.01
C GLU A 753 13.33 -0.42 -12.78
N THR A 754 13.81 -0.61 -14.00
CA THR A 754 13.38 -1.69 -14.86
C THR A 754 14.46 -2.75 -14.93
N GLY A 755 14.08 -4.01 -14.83
CA GLY A 755 14.99 -5.13 -15.06
C GLY A 755 14.34 -6.20 -15.92
N ALA A 756 15.17 -6.98 -16.62
CA ALA A 756 14.72 -8.23 -17.22
C ALA A 756 14.54 -9.26 -16.11
N ALA A 757 13.44 -10.02 -16.17
CA ALA A 757 13.24 -11.14 -15.29
C ALA A 757 14.21 -12.28 -15.67
N SER A 758 14.76 -12.95 -14.66
CA SER A 758 15.68 -14.07 -14.82
C SER A 758 14.89 -15.38 -14.82
N PRO A 759 14.98 -16.20 -15.88
CA PRO A 759 14.22 -17.44 -15.96
C PRO A 759 14.76 -18.50 -15.01
N LEU A 760 13.87 -19.37 -14.54
CA LEU A 760 14.16 -20.49 -13.64
C LEU A 760 13.59 -21.80 -14.23
N PRO A 761 14.20 -22.97 -13.92
CA PRO A 761 13.72 -24.26 -14.41
C PRO A 761 12.26 -24.54 -14.03
N GLY A 762 11.50 -25.13 -14.95
CA GLY A 762 10.11 -25.55 -14.74
C GLY A 762 9.77 -26.83 -15.50
N THR A 763 8.51 -26.97 -15.95
CA THR A 763 8.09 -28.04 -16.86
C THR A 763 8.15 -27.55 -18.32
N ASP A 764 7.92 -28.44 -19.29
CA ASP A 764 7.86 -28.02 -20.70
C ASP A 764 6.69 -27.05 -20.97
N ALA A 765 5.59 -27.16 -20.22
CA ALA A 765 4.43 -26.28 -20.35
C ALA A 765 4.44 -25.07 -19.41
N THR A 766 5.26 -25.07 -18.35
CA THR A 766 5.27 -24.03 -17.30
C THR A 766 6.68 -23.60 -16.94
N GLY A 767 6.92 -22.28 -16.93
CA GLY A 767 8.18 -21.72 -16.49
C GLY A 767 8.02 -20.66 -15.40
N TYR A 768 9.11 -20.38 -14.70
CA TYR A 768 9.16 -19.44 -13.60
C TYR A 768 10.19 -18.34 -13.87
N MET A 769 9.98 -17.18 -13.27
CA MET A 769 10.91 -16.07 -13.35
C MET A 769 11.10 -15.40 -12.00
N SER A 770 12.33 -14.98 -11.76
CA SER A 770 12.72 -14.13 -10.63
C SER A 770 13.04 -12.70 -11.10
N PHE A 771 12.75 -11.70 -10.29
CA PHE A 771 13.01 -10.29 -10.58
C PHE A 771 14.28 -9.80 -9.89
N PHE A 772 14.47 -10.18 -8.62
CA PHE A 772 15.52 -9.62 -7.77
C PHE A 772 16.55 -10.64 -7.31
N SER A 773 16.14 -11.88 -7.04
CA SER A 773 17.04 -12.94 -6.59
C SER A 773 16.62 -14.33 -7.12
N PRO A 774 17.56 -15.18 -7.56
CA PRO A 774 17.24 -16.47 -8.20
C PRO A 774 16.45 -17.49 -7.38
N GLY A 775 16.29 -17.29 -6.06
CA GLY A 775 15.54 -18.19 -5.17
C GLY A 775 14.15 -17.67 -4.76
N ASN A 776 13.84 -16.42 -5.12
CA ASN A 776 12.58 -15.76 -4.82
C ASN A 776 11.82 -15.65 -6.14
N ILE A 777 10.71 -16.38 -6.28
CA ILE A 777 9.92 -16.39 -7.51
C ILE A 777 8.90 -15.26 -7.47
N GLU A 778 8.79 -14.52 -8.57
CA GLU A 778 7.84 -13.42 -8.73
C GLU A 778 6.77 -13.69 -9.78
N LEU A 779 7.06 -14.54 -10.78
CA LEU A 779 6.15 -14.81 -11.88
C LEU A 779 6.22 -16.28 -12.31
N ALA A 780 5.06 -16.90 -12.46
CA ALA A 780 4.91 -18.17 -13.16
C ALA A 780 4.12 -17.96 -14.46
N VAL A 781 4.52 -18.62 -15.54
CA VAL A 781 3.88 -18.53 -16.86
C VAL A 781 3.66 -19.94 -17.38
N LYS A 782 2.46 -20.21 -17.87
CA LYS A 782 2.06 -21.50 -18.43
C LYS A 782 1.47 -21.32 -19.83
N VAL A 783 1.90 -22.14 -20.77
CA VAL A 783 1.35 -22.18 -22.14
C VAL A 783 0.83 -23.58 -22.43
N LEU A 784 -0.44 -23.69 -22.83
CA LEU A 784 -1.09 -24.97 -23.12
C LEU A 784 -1.59 -25.03 -24.56
N ASN A 785 -1.52 -26.23 -25.14
CA ASN A 785 -2.10 -26.52 -26.44
C ASN A 785 -3.61 -26.79 -26.31
N GLY A 786 -4.42 -25.73 -26.42
CA GLY A 786 -5.88 -25.79 -26.38
C GLY A 786 -6.55 -26.00 -27.76
N THR A 787 -5.79 -26.39 -28.78
CA THR A 787 -6.29 -26.42 -30.17
C THR A 787 -7.45 -27.40 -30.36
N ALA A 788 -7.47 -28.50 -29.61
CA ALA A 788 -8.58 -29.45 -29.61
C ALA A 788 -9.90 -28.84 -29.07
N THR A 789 -9.83 -27.80 -28.24
CA THR A 789 -10.99 -27.20 -27.56
C THR A 789 -11.54 -26.01 -28.31
N ASN A 790 -10.68 -25.06 -28.72
CA ASN A 790 -11.11 -23.82 -29.36
C ASN A 790 -10.16 -23.33 -30.45
N ASN A 791 -9.32 -24.22 -30.99
CA ASN A 791 -8.36 -23.92 -32.05
C ASN A 791 -7.37 -22.78 -31.70
N ALA A 792 -6.92 -22.70 -30.45
CA ALA A 792 -5.91 -21.74 -30.00
C ALA A 792 -4.94 -22.33 -28.96
N PHE A 793 -3.74 -21.75 -28.85
CA PHE A 793 -2.89 -21.92 -27.67
C PHE A 793 -3.30 -20.94 -26.58
N TRP A 794 -3.23 -21.40 -25.34
CA TRP A 794 -3.68 -20.67 -24.15
C TRP A 794 -2.47 -20.19 -23.35
N VAL A 795 -2.54 -18.97 -22.81
CA VAL A 795 -1.52 -18.39 -21.94
C VAL A 795 -2.12 -18.12 -20.58
N PHE A 796 -1.44 -18.60 -19.54
CA PHE A 796 -1.74 -18.30 -18.15
C PHE A 796 -0.51 -17.68 -17.50
N ALA A 797 -0.72 -16.75 -16.58
CA ALA A 797 0.38 -16.20 -15.77
C ALA A 797 -0.09 -15.90 -14.35
N ALA A 798 0.75 -16.16 -13.36
CA ALA A 798 0.44 -15.89 -11.96
C ALA A 798 1.56 -15.07 -11.33
N GLY A 799 1.21 -13.89 -10.79
CA GLY A 799 2.14 -13.05 -10.04
C GLY A 799 2.20 -13.44 -8.57
N LEU A 800 3.40 -13.65 -8.04
CA LEU A 800 3.68 -13.78 -6.60
C LEU A 800 4.28 -12.48 -6.02
N THR A 801 3.96 -11.36 -6.67
CA THR A 801 4.48 -10.03 -6.39
C THR A 801 3.46 -8.95 -6.73
N ASP A 802 3.58 -7.82 -6.07
CA ASP A 802 2.87 -6.58 -6.38
C ASP A 802 3.68 -5.64 -7.30
N VAL A 803 4.85 -6.09 -7.77
CA VAL A 803 5.73 -5.39 -8.72
C VAL A 803 5.11 -5.36 -10.11
N ASP A 804 5.16 -4.19 -10.77
CA ASP A 804 4.71 -4.05 -12.15
C ASP A 804 5.57 -4.90 -13.07
N TYR A 805 4.94 -5.63 -13.98
CA TYR A 805 5.67 -6.32 -15.04
C TYR A 805 4.92 -6.30 -16.36
N ARG A 806 5.70 -6.33 -17.44
CA ARG A 806 5.25 -6.57 -18.80
C ARG A 806 5.78 -7.92 -19.25
N LEU A 807 4.88 -8.89 -19.35
CA LEU A 807 5.12 -10.23 -19.88
C LEU A 807 4.90 -10.23 -21.40
N THR A 808 5.84 -10.79 -22.15
CA THR A 808 5.71 -11.02 -23.59
C THR A 808 5.86 -12.51 -23.87
N VAL A 809 4.90 -13.06 -24.61
CA VAL A 809 4.90 -14.43 -25.11
C VAL A 809 4.99 -14.35 -26.63
N ALA A 810 5.99 -14.97 -27.23
CA ALA A 810 6.20 -14.99 -28.68
C ALA A 810 6.15 -16.42 -29.21
N ASP A 811 5.29 -16.67 -30.19
CA ASP A 811 5.24 -17.93 -30.94
C ASP A 811 6.29 -17.87 -32.04
N LYS A 812 7.42 -18.58 -31.86
CA LYS A 812 8.54 -18.57 -32.80
C LYS A 812 8.21 -19.22 -34.15
N VAL A 813 7.15 -20.04 -34.21
CA VAL A 813 6.73 -20.69 -35.45
C VAL A 813 5.94 -19.73 -36.34
N THR A 814 5.03 -18.94 -35.75
CA THR A 814 4.15 -18.02 -36.51
C THR A 814 4.70 -16.58 -36.56
N GLY A 815 5.60 -16.22 -35.66
CA GLY A 815 6.09 -14.85 -35.45
C GLY A 815 5.10 -13.96 -34.70
N ALA A 816 3.96 -14.50 -34.24
CA ALA A 816 2.99 -13.75 -33.46
C ALA A 816 3.48 -13.53 -32.03
N SER A 817 3.18 -12.36 -31.45
CA SER A 817 3.51 -12.04 -30.06
C SER A 817 2.31 -11.46 -29.31
N ARG A 818 2.17 -11.82 -28.04
CA ARG A 818 1.21 -11.24 -27.11
C ARG A 818 1.95 -10.60 -25.94
N THR A 819 1.44 -9.46 -25.49
CA THR A 819 2.00 -8.74 -24.35
C THR A 819 0.90 -8.53 -23.31
N TYR A 820 1.22 -8.87 -22.07
CA TYR A 820 0.36 -8.75 -20.91
C TYR A 820 1.04 -7.87 -19.88
N THR A 821 0.27 -7.01 -19.22
CA THR A 821 0.77 -6.12 -18.18
C THR A 821 0.02 -6.38 -16.90
N ASN A 822 0.74 -6.53 -15.80
CA ASN A 822 0.15 -6.49 -14.46
C ASN A 822 0.29 -5.07 -13.91
N PRO A 823 -0.78 -4.25 -13.84
CA PRO A 823 -0.73 -2.94 -13.19
C PRO A 823 -0.74 -3.09 -11.65
N SER A 824 0.03 -2.24 -10.97
CA SER A 824 0.38 -2.38 -9.55
C SER A 824 -0.74 -2.83 -8.60
N ARG A 825 -0.35 -3.66 -7.62
CA ARG A 825 -1.17 -4.20 -6.51
C ARG A 825 -2.17 -5.31 -6.84
N ALA A 826 -2.12 -5.92 -8.02
CA ALA A 826 -2.94 -7.09 -8.33
C ALA A 826 -2.12 -8.39 -8.26
N PHE A 827 -2.48 -9.28 -7.32
CA PHE A 827 -2.04 -10.69 -7.32
C PHE A 827 -2.89 -11.56 -8.26
N CYS A 828 -3.81 -10.95 -9.01
CA CYS A 828 -4.65 -11.69 -9.95
C CYS A 828 -3.85 -12.19 -11.14
N GLY A 829 -3.97 -13.49 -11.42
CA GLY A 829 -3.37 -14.11 -12.59
C GLY A 829 -4.09 -13.72 -13.88
N LEU A 830 -3.45 -14.06 -14.98
CA LEU A 830 -3.93 -13.95 -16.35
C LEU A 830 -4.40 -15.33 -16.81
N ALA A 831 -5.55 -15.38 -17.50
CA ALA A 831 -5.97 -16.52 -18.31
C ALA A 831 -6.46 -16.03 -19.68
N ASP A 832 -5.66 -16.25 -20.72
CA ASP A 832 -6.00 -15.96 -22.11
C ASP A 832 -6.09 -17.27 -22.90
N THR A 833 -7.30 -17.84 -22.94
CA THR A 833 -7.60 -19.06 -23.70
C THR A 833 -7.76 -18.80 -25.21
N SER A 834 -7.42 -17.60 -25.69
CA SER A 834 -7.50 -17.19 -27.09
C SER A 834 -6.19 -16.59 -27.61
N ALA A 835 -5.10 -16.77 -26.87
CA ALA A 835 -3.85 -16.03 -27.07
C ALA A 835 -3.29 -16.18 -28.49
N PHE A 836 -3.18 -17.42 -28.99
CA PHE A 836 -2.67 -17.70 -30.34
C PHE A 836 -3.59 -18.65 -31.11
N PRO A 837 -4.59 -18.10 -31.85
CA PRO A 837 -5.42 -18.88 -32.76
C PRO A 837 -4.56 -19.59 -33.82
N GLN A 838 -4.90 -20.82 -34.17
CA GLN A 838 -4.22 -21.62 -35.20
C GLN A 838 -4.95 -21.61 -36.55
#